data_AF-A0A2G5SIM7-F1
#
_entry.id   AF-A0A2G5SIM7-F1
#
_cell.length_a   1.000
_cell.length_b   1.000
_cell.length_c   1.000
_cell.angle_alpha   90.00
_cell.angle_beta   90.00
_cell.angle_gamma   90.00
#
_symmetry.space_group_name_H-M   'P 1'
#
loop_
_entity.id
_entity.type
_entity.pdbx_description
1 polymer ?
#
loop_
_entity_poly.entity_id
_entity_poly.type
_entity_poly.pdbx_seq_one_letter_code
_entity_poly.pdbx_strand_id
1 'polypeptide(L)'
;MEQLSTVINNNDRSMKTCILYEALKKKPIFSSYRHFCKLVGQDAMEYPDFEFWYYRFLHKQHDFDYDRSADPTPKTIMEMPVSLMYKITENLDQVERTYLRSMNKPLKDMVDSRPPSFDVIDITAYDKYLGWEFDDKFFSCEQKDYGCLLKIPNFPPIKSDEFYLKKGMEYLSPVLKMPNIQVNHLSLHIMTENEHFNDLLPVPFHAKSVSITAFNINKSLELLSAMNPGELESIKITTGTVTRENLSKLCETEQFKQAIHVQTSMSLNEDRLLRFSHLRTFKCAIDRFGPMDFQRIRDIISTFEQFESCELGNPRILIYFDIRTVAESLGAEVPFGPLQIITHRYQIPESNAFLEFKIEEEEFSEAMEQFSAIAENSEDHLKVCILILNEVLKEIPICNSYRNFCNLVGDNFMTCTDFEFWYYRLRRFKNFDYNRSVDPVELSFKNMVDSLVMRFDKIKIDVLDTYLENNTSSECYNDDHQKMYVLILNEVLRKKPIFHSYLNFCKLVGENTINYPDFEFWYYRIYRLYRGEHDDCDQIINPVRKTIMDMPVSLMYKITGYLDTVERTYLRSMNRCLKDIVDFRPPSFDVIDISADDKSLKWKLDNKLFSCGLSDYGGRFLKILNSSSEIKHNECYFKKGMEYLSPVLKMANLKVNHLSLNIMNGSAHLNNLLPVPFHMKNVSIRAFNINKSLELLSALNPGELESIHFVADVRATREDILEFYETEQFKKAKRVESNIYLHEYDLLRFSHLKSFKFPINYREPVDFEIIRDIISTFDKFESCELKSINYGDGFDIRTVAEDLGAEIPFGPLLKTITYRYRVPESKNYLEFKIGEEESHCYIKIVKIR
;
A
#
# COMPACT_ATOMS: atom_id res chain seq x y z
N MET A 1 -57.00 -12.03 15.48
CA MET A 1 -57.13 -12.44 14.05
C MET A 1 -57.14 -13.97 13.89
N GLU A 2 -56.51 -14.76 14.76
CA GLU A 2 -56.46 -16.23 14.65
C GLU A 2 -57.83 -16.95 14.75
N GLN A 3 -58.81 -16.41 15.48
CA GLN A 3 -60.16 -16.99 15.54
C GLN A 3 -61.03 -16.73 14.29
N LEU A 4 -60.70 -15.71 13.48
CA LEU A 4 -61.46 -15.41 12.26
C LEU A 4 -60.92 -16.23 11.06
N SER A 5 -59.61 -16.43 10.99
CA SER A 5 -58.96 -17.22 9.93
C SER A 5 -59.32 -18.71 10.02
N THR A 6 -59.47 -19.27 11.21
CA THR A 6 -59.89 -20.66 11.43
C THR A 6 -61.33 -20.95 11.01
N VAL A 7 -62.23 -19.95 11.04
CA VAL A 7 -63.63 -20.08 10.58
C VAL A 7 -63.74 -19.97 9.06
N ILE A 8 -62.88 -19.18 8.43
CA ILE A 8 -62.91 -18.95 6.97
C ILE A 8 -62.20 -20.08 6.20
N ASN A 9 -61.10 -20.64 6.73
CA ASN A 9 -60.32 -21.69 6.06
C ASN A 9 -61.04 -23.04 5.94
N ASN A 10 -62.04 -23.32 6.78
CA ASN A 10 -62.75 -24.59 6.78
C ASN A 10 -64.04 -24.58 5.93
N ASN A 11 -64.32 -23.49 5.18
CA ASN A 11 -65.52 -23.38 4.36
C ASN A 11 -65.21 -22.72 3.01
N ASP A 12 -65.19 -23.54 1.95
CA ASP A 12 -64.98 -23.14 0.55
C ASP A 12 -65.85 -21.96 0.11
N ARG A 13 -67.11 -21.92 0.56
CA ARG A 13 -68.05 -20.83 0.26
C ARG A 13 -67.62 -19.50 0.90
N SER A 14 -67.06 -19.54 2.11
CA SER A 14 -66.55 -18.36 2.80
C SER A 14 -65.34 -17.78 2.06
N MET A 15 -64.42 -18.64 1.60
CA MET A 15 -63.26 -18.23 0.82
C MET A 15 -63.69 -17.57 -0.50
N LYS A 16 -64.57 -18.21 -1.27
CA LYS A 16 -65.13 -17.64 -2.51
C LYS A 16 -65.86 -16.31 -2.27
N THR A 17 -66.48 -16.12 -1.10
CA THR A 17 -67.15 -14.84 -0.75
C THR A 17 -66.12 -13.72 -0.58
N CYS A 18 -64.96 -14.00 0.01
CA CYS A 18 -63.86 -13.05 0.09
C CYS A 18 -63.32 -12.69 -1.30
N ILE A 19 -63.19 -13.66 -2.20
CA ILE A 19 -62.74 -13.43 -3.58
C ILE A 19 -63.77 -12.57 -4.34
N LEU A 20 -65.06 -12.87 -4.21
CA LEU A 20 -66.15 -12.07 -4.78
C LEU A 20 -66.09 -10.61 -4.30
N TYR A 21 -65.87 -10.40 -3.00
CA TYR A 21 -65.73 -9.06 -2.43
C TYR A 21 -64.55 -8.29 -3.04
N GLU A 22 -63.41 -8.96 -3.23
CA GLU A 22 -62.24 -8.37 -3.90
C GLU A 22 -62.52 -8.05 -5.39
N ALA A 23 -63.19 -8.95 -6.12
CA ALA A 23 -63.57 -8.76 -7.52
C ALA A 23 -64.58 -7.61 -7.70
N LEU A 24 -65.57 -7.48 -6.81
CA LEU A 24 -66.53 -6.37 -6.80
C LEU A 24 -65.86 -5.01 -6.58
N LYS A 25 -64.77 -4.97 -5.80
CA LYS A 25 -63.94 -3.77 -5.63
C LYS A 25 -63.08 -3.44 -6.83
N LYS A 26 -63.00 -4.31 -7.85
CA LYS A 26 -62.22 -4.14 -9.08
C LYS A 26 -60.76 -3.74 -8.84
N LYS A 27 -60.19 -4.19 -7.72
CA LYS A 27 -58.77 -3.98 -7.42
C LYS A 27 -57.92 -4.85 -8.36
N PRO A 28 -56.70 -4.45 -8.73
CA PRO A 28 -55.80 -5.30 -9.51
C PRO A 28 -55.66 -6.70 -8.89
N ILE A 29 -55.80 -7.74 -9.72
CA ILE A 29 -55.95 -9.14 -9.28
C ILE A 29 -54.84 -9.60 -8.33
N PHE A 30 -53.59 -9.22 -8.60
CA PHE A 30 -52.45 -9.60 -7.77
C PHE A 30 -52.47 -8.93 -6.39
N SER A 31 -52.93 -7.67 -6.33
CA SER A 31 -53.14 -6.97 -5.05
C SER A 31 -54.28 -7.60 -4.26
N SER A 32 -55.35 -8.04 -4.95
CA SER A 32 -56.46 -8.76 -4.35
C SER A 32 -56.06 -10.13 -3.81
N TYR A 33 -55.21 -10.88 -4.54
CA TYR A 33 -54.68 -12.16 -4.07
C TYR A 33 -53.83 -11.98 -2.81
N ARG A 34 -52.89 -11.02 -2.80
CA ARG A 34 -52.10 -10.72 -1.58
C ARG A 34 -52.98 -10.35 -0.38
N HIS A 35 -54.07 -9.62 -0.61
CA HIS A 35 -55.00 -9.27 0.46
C HIS A 35 -55.80 -10.48 0.95
N PHE A 36 -56.26 -11.32 0.02
CA PHE A 36 -56.91 -12.59 0.32
C PHE A 36 -56.01 -13.50 1.15
N CYS A 37 -54.74 -13.70 0.75
CA CYS A 37 -53.79 -14.51 1.52
C CYS A 37 -53.54 -13.95 2.93
N LYS A 38 -53.52 -12.62 3.10
CA LYS A 38 -53.40 -11.99 4.44
C LYS A 38 -54.62 -12.20 5.32
N LEU A 39 -55.81 -12.24 4.74
CA LEU A 39 -57.08 -12.38 5.45
C LEU A 39 -57.40 -13.84 5.81
N VAL A 40 -57.13 -14.74 4.87
CA VAL A 40 -57.59 -16.13 4.89
C VAL A 40 -56.44 -17.06 5.28
N GLY A 41 -55.24 -16.83 4.74
CA GLY A 41 -54.05 -17.62 5.03
C GLY A 41 -53.24 -17.83 3.75
N GLN A 42 -51.92 -18.01 3.88
CA GLN A 42 -51.01 -18.13 2.73
C GLN A 42 -51.25 -19.42 1.93
N ASP A 43 -51.68 -20.49 2.61
CA ASP A 43 -51.88 -21.84 2.03
C ASP A 43 -53.36 -22.16 1.75
N ALA A 44 -54.26 -21.17 1.84
CA ALA A 44 -55.69 -21.41 1.75
C ALA A 44 -56.19 -21.68 0.32
N MET A 45 -55.55 -21.09 -0.69
CA MET A 45 -55.88 -21.28 -2.11
C MET A 45 -54.70 -20.85 -2.98
N GLU A 46 -54.36 -21.65 -4.00
CA GLU A 46 -53.32 -21.28 -4.95
C GLU A 46 -53.76 -20.15 -5.90
N TYR A 47 -52.81 -19.39 -6.42
CA TYR A 47 -53.08 -18.25 -7.30
C TYR A 47 -53.94 -18.61 -8.53
N PRO A 48 -53.73 -19.72 -9.26
CA PRO A 48 -54.57 -20.06 -10.41
C PRO A 48 -56.04 -20.30 -10.06
N ASP A 49 -56.30 -20.81 -8.87
CA ASP A 49 -57.66 -21.08 -8.38
C ASP A 49 -58.33 -19.78 -7.95
N PHE A 50 -57.57 -18.92 -7.26
CA PHE A 50 -58.02 -17.57 -6.94
C PHE A 50 -58.32 -16.77 -8.21
N GLU A 51 -57.41 -16.78 -9.19
CA GLU A 51 -57.52 -16.04 -10.44
C GLU A 51 -58.76 -16.46 -11.23
N PHE A 52 -58.99 -17.76 -11.30
CA PHE A 52 -60.18 -18.33 -11.90
C PHE A 52 -61.48 -17.80 -11.27
N TRP A 53 -61.62 -17.91 -9.95
CA TRP A 53 -62.81 -17.40 -9.25
C TRP A 53 -62.93 -15.88 -9.33
N TYR A 54 -61.82 -15.16 -9.24
CA TYR A 54 -61.78 -13.71 -9.35
C TYR A 54 -62.34 -13.23 -10.69
N TYR A 55 -61.86 -13.79 -11.81
CA TYR A 55 -62.35 -13.41 -13.14
C TYR A 55 -63.80 -13.85 -13.38
N ARG A 56 -64.22 -15.01 -12.88
CA ARG A 56 -65.62 -15.43 -12.92
C ARG A 56 -66.55 -14.46 -12.21
N PHE A 57 -66.19 -14.07 -10.99
CA PHE A 57 -66.95 -13.10 -10.21
C PHE A 57 -66.93 -11.70 -10.83
N LEU A 58 -65.81 -11.30 -11.44
CA LEU A 58 -65.69 -10.05 -12.20
C LEU A 58 -66.64 -10.03 -13.41
N HIS A 59 -66.82 -11.16 -14.09
CA HIS A 59 -67.77 -11.34 -15.20
C HIS A 59 -69.22 -11.58 -14.74
N LYS A 60 -69.53 -11.35 -13.47
CA LYS A 60 -70.87 -11.52 -12.87
C LYS A 60 -71.40 -12.96 -12.89
N GLN A 61 -70.51 -13.94 -13.00
CA GLN A 61 -70.84 -15.36 -12.89
C GLN A 61 -70.67 -15.79 -11.43
N HIS A 62 -71.72 -15.61 -10.63
CA HIS A 62 -71.71 -15.79 -9.17
C HIS A 62 -72.18 -17.19 -8.73
N ASP A 63 -72.01 -18.19 -9.57
CA ASP A 63 -72.24 -19.58 -9.18
C ASP A 63 -71.06 -20.08 -8.35
N PHE A 64 -71.27 -20.22 -7.04
CA PHE A 64 -70.23 -20.66 -6.11
C PHE A 64 -69.93 -22.15 -6.24
N ASP A 65 -70.84 -22.94 -6.79
CA ASP A 65 -70.75 -24.39 -6.86
C ASP A 65 -70.37 -24.89 -8.27
N TYR A 66 -69.89 -23.97 -9.13
CA TYR A 66 -69.52 -24.31 -10.51
C TYR A 66 -68.40 -25.36 -10.56
N ASP A 67 -68.64 -26.39 -11.37
CA ASP A 67 -67.70 -27.46 -11.66
C ASP A 67 -66.63 -27.02 -12.68
N ARG A 68 -65.44 -26.70 -12.18
CA ARG A 68 -64.28 -26.27 -12.99
C ARG A 68 -63.79 -27.35 -13.96
N SER A 69 -64.17 -28.62 -13.79
CA SER A 69 -63.77 -29.69 -14.72
C SER A 69 -64.38 -29.52 -16.12
N ALA A 70 -65.43 -28.69 -16.25
CA ALA A 70 -66.05 -28.35 -17.53
C ALA A 70 -65.25 -27.31 -18.35
N ASP A 71 -64.31 -26.59 -17.72
CA ASP A 71 -63.52 -25.55 -18.39
C ASP A 71 -62.31 -26.17 -19.11
N PRO A 72 -61.93 -25.65 -20.30
CA PRO A 72 -60.71 -26.10 -20.98
C PRO A 72 -59.50 -25.92 -20.07
N THR A 73 -58.59 -26.89 -20.08
CA THR A 73 -57.33 -26.80 -19.33
C THR A 73 -56.59 -25.51 -19.71
N PRO A 74 -56.14 -24.71 -18.72
CA PRO A 74 -55.40 -23.49 -18.99
C PRO A 74 -54.21 -23.75 -19.91
N LYS A 75 -54.13 -23.01 -21.01
CA LYS A 75 -53.03 -23.16 -21.96
C LYS A 75 -51.74 -22.70 -21.33
N THR A 76 -50.69 -23.50 -21.46
CA THR A 76 -49.35 -23.13 -21.03
C THR A 76 -48.67 -22.21 -22.06
N ILE A 77 -47.64 -21.47 -21.65
CA ILE A 77 -46.80 -20.69 -22.58
C ILE A 77 -46.21 -21.56 -23.71
N MET A 78 -46.04 -22.86 -23.46
CA MET A 78 -45.50 -23.83 -24.43
C MET A 78 -46.50 -24.21 -25.53
N GLU A 79 -47.79 -23.92 -25.34
CA GLU A 79 -48.83 -24.11 -26.36
C GLU A 79 -48.99 -22.89 -27.27
N MET A 80 -48.21 -21.83 -27.03
CA MET A 80 -48.19 -20.65 -27.88
C MET A 80 -47.54 -20.97 -29.24
N PRO A 81 -48.12 -20.50 -30.36
CA PRO A 81 -47.51 -20.66 -31.68
C PRO A 81 -46.06 -20.15 -31.69
N VAL A 82 -45.16 -20.95 -32.25
CA VAL A 82 -43.71 -20.66 -32.29
C VAL A 82 -43.42 -19.28 -32.92
N SER A 83 -44.22 -18.85 -33.89
CA SER A 83 -44.11 -17.53 -34.51
C SER A 83 -44.33 -16.35 -33.54
N LEU A 84 -45.20 -16.49 -32.54
CA LEU A 84 -45.39 -15.48 -31.49
C LEU A 84 -44.25 -15.52 -30.48
N MET A 85 -43.76 -16.71 -30.14
CA MET A 85 -42.60 -16.89 -29.27
C MET A 85 -41.33 -16.25 -29.86
N TYR A 86 -41.12 -16.35 -31.17
CA TYR A 86 -40.05 -15.63 -31.87
C TYR A 86 -40.22 -14.11 -31.79
N LYS A 87 -41.43 -13.58 -31.97
CA LYS A 87 -41.67 -12.14 -31.82
C LYS A 87 -41.43 -11.64 -30.39
N ILE A 88 -41.79 -12.43 -29.38
CA ILE A 88 -41.53 -12.07 -27.98
C ILE A 88 -40.02 -12.00 -27.75
N THR A 89 -39.28 -13.04 -28.14
CA THR A 89 -37.82 -13.07 -28.00
C THR A 89 -37.09 -11.99 -28.79
N GLU A 90 -37.60 -11.61 -29.97
CA GLU A 90 -37.09 -10.48 -30.75
C GLU A 90 -37.14 -9.15 -29.99
N ASN A 91 -38.20 -8.92 -29.21
CA ASN A 91 -38.40 -7.70 -28.44
C ASN A 91 -37.69 -7.68 -27.09
N LEU A 92 -37.10 -8.80 -26.66
CA LEU A 92 -36.30 -8.87 -25.45
C LEU A 92 -34.86 -8.49 -25.75
N ASP A 93 -34.25 -7.73 -24.85
CA ASP A 93 -32.83 -7.44 -24.95
C ASP A 93 -31.96 -8.66 -24.62
N GLN A 94 -30.65 -8.51 -24.85
CA GLN A 94 -29.73 -9.63 -24.81
C GLN A 94 -29.59 -10.24 -23.41
N VAL A 95 -29.72 -9.43 -22.37
CA VAL A 95 -29.73 -9.86 -20.96
C VAL A 95 -31.04 -10.58 -20.63
N GLU A 96 -32.18 -10.05 -21.03
CA GLU A 96 -33.49 -10.66 -20.81
C GLU A 96 -33.61 -12.04 -21.45
N ARG A 97 -33.03 -12.22 -22.64
CA ARG A 97 -32.94 -13.52 -23.32
C ARG A 97 -32.17 -14.55 -22.49
N THR A 98 -31.17 -14.15 -21.71
CA THR A 98 -30.43 -15.09 -20.85
C THR A 98 -31.29 -15.66 -19.72
N TYR A 99 -32.23 -14.88 -19.18
CA TYR A 99 -33.20 -15.36 -18.20
C TYR A 99 -34.18 -16.34 -18.83
N LEU A 100 -34.71 -16.04 -20.02
CA LEU A 100 -35.58 -16.99 -20.73
C LEU A 100 -34.89 -18.33 -21.02
N ARG A 101 -33.60 -18.28 -21.37
CA ARG A 101 -32.79 -19.47 -21.64
C ARG A 101 -32.68 -20.41 -20.44
N SER A 102 -32.72 -19.89 -19.20
CA SER A 102 -32.56 -20.71 -17.99
C SER A 102 -33.86 -21.39 -17.53
N MET A 103 -35.02 -21.02 -18.10
CA MET A 103 -36.32 -21.49 -17.61
C MET A 103 -36.66 -22.93 -17.98
N ASN A 104 -36.63 -23.28 -19.28
CA ASN A 104 -36.96 -24.64 -19.76
C ASN A 104 -36.28 -24.98 -21.09
N LYS A 105 -36.25 -26.28 -21.44
CA LYS A 105 -35.53 -26.77 -22.62
C LYS A 105 -36.02 -26.14 -23.94
N PRO A 106 -37.32 -26.03 -24.25
CA PRO A 106 -37.71 -25.44 -25.53
C PRO A 106 -37.50 -23.92 -25.61
N LEU A 107 -37.61 -23.18 -24.49
CA LEU A 107 -37.23 -21.76 -24.44
C LEU A 107 -35.72 -21.58 -24.66
N LYS A 108 -34.91 -22.47 -24.06
CA LYS A 108 -33.47 -22.55 -24.33
C LYS A 108 -33.21 -22.79 -25.81
N ASP A 109 -33.76 -23.85 -26.40
CA ASP A 109 -33.54 -24.19 -27.81
C ASP A 109 -33.94 -23.04 -28.75
N MET A 110 -35.01 -22.31 -28.43
CA MET A 110 -35.42 -21.11 -29.15
C MET A 110 -34.43 -19.95 -29.00
N VAL A 111 -34.00 -19.62 -27.78
CA VAL A 111 -33.01 -18.54 -27.55
C VAL A 111 -31.68 -18.90 -28.21
N ASP A 112 -31.25 -20.16 -28.12
CA ASP A 112 -29.99 -20.67 -28.68
C ASP A 112 -29.97 -20.66 -30.22
N SER A 113 -31.14 -20.63 -30.87
CA SER A 113 -31.23 -20.53 -32.33
C SER A 113 -30.74 -19.20 -32.91
N ARG A 114 -30.54 -18.17 -32.05
CA ARG A 114 -29.99 -16.87 -32.42
C ARG A 114 -28.88 -16.50 -31.44
N PRO A 115 -27.61 -16.50 -31.89
CA PRO A 115 -26.49 -16.19 -31.01
C PRO A 115 -26.63 -14.81 -30.36
N PRO A 116 -26.28 -14.66 -29.07
CA PRO A 116 -26.11 -13.36 -28.44
C PRO A 116 -25.10 -12.50 -29.18
N SER A 117 -25.41 -11.23 -29.40
CA SER A 117 -24.42 -10.22 -29.78
C SER A 117 -24.43 -9.10 -28.75
N PHE A 118 -23.27 -8.78 -28.19
CA PHE A 118 -23.07 -7.64 -27.30
C PHE A 118 -22.12 -6.64 -27.97
N ASP A 119 -22.42 -5.35 -27.83
CA ASP A 119 -21.52 -4.29 -28.22
C ASP A 119 -20.37 -4.17 -27.22
N VAL A 120 -20.69 -4.14 -25.93
CA VAL A 120 -19.70 -4.04 -24.85
C VAL A 120 -20.03 -5.03 -23.73
N ILE A 121 -19.04 -5.79 -23.32
CA ILE A 121 -19.04 -6.48 -22.02
C ILE A 121 -17.90 -5.90 -21.20
N ASP A 122 -18.21 -5.28 -20.07
CA ASP A 122 -17.21 -4.81 -19.12
C ASP A 122 -17.32 -5.62 -17.82
N ILE A 123 -16.20 -6.11 -17.31
CA ILE A 123 -16.11 -6.86 -16.06
C ILE A 123 -15.01 -6.25 -15.23
N THR A 124 -15.38 -5.69 -14.08
CA THR A 124 -14.47 -5.07 -13.14
C THR A 124 -14.53 -5.78 -11.79
N ALA A 125 -13.40 -6.31 -11.34
CA ALA A 125 -13.26 -6.94 -10.05
C ALA A 125 -12.06 -6.36 -9.29
N TYR A 126 -12.30 -5.87 -8.08
CA TYR A 126 -11.28 -5.43 -7.13
C TYR A 126 -11.71 -5.84 -5.72
N ASP A 127 -10.90 -5.55 -4.70
CA ASP A 127 -11.20 -6.01 -3.35
C ASP A 127 -12.62 -5.63 -2.94
N LYS A 128 -13.40 -6.64 -2.52
CA LYS A 128 -14.80 -6.53 -2.06
C LYS A 128 -15.83 -6.10 -3.10
N TYR A 129 -15.48 -6.10 -4.39
CA TYR A 129 -16.36 -5.60 -5.45
C TYR A 129 -16.26 -6.42 -6.72
N LEU A 130 -17.41 -6.80 -7.27
CA LEU A 130 -17.55 -7.35 -8.62
C LEU A 130 -18.64 -6.56 -9.34
N GLY A 131 -18.25 -5.79 -10.36
CA GLY A 131 -19.16 -5.10 -11.26
C GLY A 131 -19.07 -5.69 -12.65
N TRP A 132 -20.18 -5.75 -13.36
CA TRP A 132 -20.17 -6.08 -14.77
C TRP A 132 -21.28 -5.33 -15.50
N GLU A 133 -21.04 -5.03 -16.77
CA GLU A 133 -21.94 -4.33 -17.65
C GLU A 133 -22.11 -5.13 -18.93
N PHE A 134 -23.36 -5.25 -19.36
CA PHE A 134 -23.73 -5.79 -20.66
C PHE A 134 -24.44 -4.69 -21.43
N ASP A 135 -23.76 -4.11 -22.42
CA ASP A 135 -24.18 -2.92 -23.17
C ASP A 135 -24.50 -1.73 -22.26
N ASP A 136 -25.76 -1.53 -21.88
CA ASP A 136 -26.23 -0.44 -21.03
C ASP A 136 -26.72 -0.91 -19.63
N LYS A 137 -26.56 -2.21 -19.35
CA LYS A 137 -27.08 -2.85 -18.13
C LYS A 137 -25.97 -3.15 -17.14
N PHE A 138 -25.92 -2.33 -16.10
CA PHE A 138 -24.94 -2.44 -15.03
C PHE A 138 -25.42 -3.31 -13.85
N PHE A 139 -24.57 -4.25 -13.48
CA PHE A 139 -24.73 -5.13 -12.34
C PHE A 139 -23.56 -4.93 -11.37
N SER A 140 -23.82 -5.12 -10.08
CA SER A 140 -22.71 -5.18 -9.12
C SER A 140 -23.01 -6.06 -7.93
N CYS A 141 -21.97 -6.63 -7.35
CA CYS A 141 -22.00 -7.38 -6.12
C CYS A 141 -20.92 -6.85 -5.17
N GLU A 142 -21.35 -6.25 -4.08
CA GLU A 142 -20.48 -5.60 -3.09
C GLU A 142 -20.44 -6.43 -1.81
N GLN A 143 -19.26 -6.71 -1.29
CA GLN A 143 -19.12 -7.31 0.03
C GLN A 143 -19.61 -6.33 1.11
N LYS A 144 -20.32 -6.85 2.12
CA LYS A 144 -20.69 -6.14 3.35
C LYS A 144 -20.11 -6.87 4.57
N ASP A 145 -20.29 -6.29 5.76
CA ASP A 145 -19.75 -6.84 7.02
C ASP A 145 -20.14 -8.31 7.23
N TYR A 146 -21.37 -8.67 6.81
CA TYR A 146 -21.87 -10.03 6.69
C TYR A 146 -22.49 -10.20 5.30
N GLY A 147 -21.96 -11.12 4.49
CA GLY A 147 -22.47 -11.42 3.16
C GLY A 147 -22.21 -10.34 2.10
N CYS A 148 -23.12 -10.21 1.14
CA CYS A 148 -23.00 -9.30 0.00
C CYS A 148 -24.33 -8.62 -0.39
N LEU A 149 -24.20 -7.54 -1.15
CA LEU A 149 -25.30 -6.79 -1.73
C LEU A 149 -25.21 -6.87 -3.26
N LEU A 150 -26.14 -7.60 -3.88
CA LEU A 150 -26.26 -7.72 -5.32
C LEU A 150 -27.23 -6.66 -5.87
N LYS A 151 -26.79 -5.86 -6.83
CA LYS A 151 -27.58 -4.90 -7.58
C LYS A 151 -27.82 -5.45 -8.98
N ILE A 152 -29.09 -5.53 -9.34
CA ILE A 152 -29.57 -5.93 -10.66
C ILE A 152 -30.29 -4.72 -11.26
N PRO A 153 -30.09 -4.38 -12.54
CA PRO A 153 -30.79 -3.28 -13.19
C PRO A 153 -32.31 -3.37 -12.98
N ASN A 154 -32.96 -2.26 -12.63
CA ASN A 154 -34.41 -2.16 -12.45
C ASN A 154 -35.02 -2.99 -11.30
N PHE A 155 -34.19 -3.61 -10.43
CA PHE A 155 -34.66 -4.33 -9.25
C PHE A 155 -34.07 -3.75 -7.95
N PRO A 156 -34.80 -3.85 -6.81
CA PRO A 156 -34.23 -3.52 -5.52
C PRO A 156 -32.98 -4.37 -5.21
N PRO A 157 -31.97 -3.82 -4.53
CA PRO A 157 -30.79 -4.57 -4.14
C PRO A 157 -31.13 -5.82 -3.32
N ILE A 158 -30.53 -6.95 -3.67
CA ILE A 158 -30.72 -8.24 -3.00
C ILE A 158 -29.60 -8.41 -1.99
N LYS A 159 -29.97 -8.59 -0.72
CA LYS A 159 -29.03 -8.98 0.34
C LYS A 159 -28.87 -10.49 0.35
N SER A 160 -27.64 -10.96 0.48
CA SER A 160 -27.32 -12.38 0.61
C SER A 160 -26.23 -12.56 1.65
N ASP A 161 -26.26 -13.66 2.40
CA ASP A 161 -25.21 -14.02 3.36
C ASP A 161 -23.99 -14.66 2.68
N GLU A 162 -24.03 -14.85 1.36
CA GLU A 162 -22.96 -15.48 0.58
C GLU A 162 -21.80 -14.52 0.27
N PHE A 163 -20.65 -15.11 -0.04
CA PHE A 163 -19.48 -14.37 -0.51
C PHE A 163 -19.78 -13.67 -1.84
N TYR A 164 -19.37 -12.41 -1.98
CA TYR A 164 -19.76 -11.56 -3.12
C TYR A 164 -19.35 -12.12 -4.48
N LEU A 165 -18.16 -12.73 -4.62
CA LEU A 165 -17.76 -13.35 -5.88
C LEU A 165 -18.60 -14.58 -6.19
N LYS A 166 -18.87 -15.43 -5.20
CA LYS A 166 -19.77 -16.58 -5.39
C LYS A 166 -21.12 -16.09 -5.90
N LYS A 167 -21.70 -15.08 -5.24
CA LYS A 167 -23.02 -14.56 -5.59
C LYS A 167 -23.04 -13.87 -6.95
N GLY A 168 -22.09 -12.98 -7.24
CA GLY A 168 -22.03 -12.30 -8.53
C GLY A 168 -21.77 -13.27 -9.69
N MET A 169 -20.91 -14.27 -9.48
CA MET A 169 -20.62 -15.28 -10.51
C MET A 169 -21.81 -16.17 -10.87
N GLU A 170 -22.80 -16.36 -9.97
CA GLU A 170 -24.07 -17.02 -10.31
C GLU A 170 -24.82 -16.31 -11.44
N TYR A 171 -24.68 -14.99 -11.54
CA TYR A 171 -25.35 -14.16 -12.54
C TYR A 171 -24.45 -13.87 -13.75
N LEU A 172 -23.15 -13.70 -13.54
CA LEU A 172 -22.20 -13.41 -14.61
C LEU A 172 -21.85 -14.65 -15.46
N SER A 173 -21.55 -15.79 -14.83
CA SER A 173 -21.06 -16.99 -15.52
C SER A 173 -22.00 -17.54 -16.60
N PRO A 174 -23.33 -17.56 -16.42
CA PRO A 174 -24.24 -18.09 -17.44
C PRO A 174 -24.14 -17.36 -18.78
N VAL A 175 -23.91 -16.04 -18.77
CA VAL A 175 -23.80 -15.20 -19.98
C VAL A 175 -22.50 -15.49 -20.71
N LEU A 176 -21.38 -15.55 -19.99
CA LEU A 176 -20.06 -15.82 -20.57
C LEU A 176 -19.92 -17.23 -21.16
N LYS A 177 -20.76 -18.17 -20.72
CA LYS A 177 -20.79 -19.56 -21.19
C LYS A 177 -21.79 -19.80 -22.33
N MET A 178 -22.40 -18.75 -22.89
CA MET A 178 -23.35 -18.91 -23.99
C MET A 178 -22.62 -19.34 -25.27
N PRO A 179 -23.09 -20.41 -25.96
CA PRO A 179 -22.52 -20.85 -27.22
C PRO A 179 -22.68 -19.76 -28.28
N ASN A 180 -21.63 -19.57 -29.09
CA ASN A 180 -21.59 -18.64 -30.22
C ASN A 180 -21.81 -17.16 -29.84
N ILE A 181 -21.69 -16.79 -28.55
CA ILE A 181 -21.73 -15.38 -28.12
C ILE A 181 -20.74 -14.55 -28.92
N GLN A 182 -21.20 -13.45 -29.52
CA GLN A 182 -20.38 -12.52 -30.29
C GLN A 182 -20.24 -11.22 -29.49
N VAL A 183 -19.01 -10.72 -29.32
CA VAL A 183 -18.75 -9.49 -28.58
C VAL A 183 -17.90 -8.53 -29.42
N ASN A 184 -18.36 -7.28 -29.59
CA ASN A 184 -17.56 -6.28 -30.29
C ASN A 184 -16.37 -5.84 -29.41
N HIS A 185 -16.59 -5.51 -28.15
CA HIS A 185 -15.52 -5.17 -27.20
C HIS A 185 -15.69 -5.84 -25.83
N LEU A 186 -14.65 -6.54 -25.36
CA LEU A 186 -14.58 -7.15 -24.03
C LEU A 186 -13.56 -6.42 -23.16
N SER A 187 -14.00 -5.81 -22.06
CA SER A 187 -13.15 -5.19 -21.04
C SER A 187 -13.10 -6.08 -19.79
N LEU A 188 -11.89 -6.41 -19.35
CA LEU A 188 -11.60 -7.22 -18.18
C LEU A 188 -10.63 -6.47 -17.27
N HIS A 189 -11.12 -5.98 -16.14
CA HIS A 189 -10.32 -5.31 -15.12
C HIS A 189 -10.34 -6.13 -13.81
N ILE A 190 -9.48 -7.14 -13.72
CA ILE A 190 -9.44 -8.15 -12.64
C ILE A 190 -8.23 -7.93 -11.72
N MET A 191 -8.38 -7.03 -10.75
CA MET A 191 -7.32 -6.62 -9.82
C MET A 191 -7.29 -7.42 -8.51
N THR A 192 -8.13 -8.44 -8.37
CA THR A 192 -8.14 -9.34 -7.21
C THR A 192 -7.82 -10.76 -7.64
N GLU A 193 -6.95 -11.43 -6.89
CA GLU A 193 -6.67 -12.86 -7.08
C GLU A 193 -7.73 -13.70 -6.35
N ASN A 194 -8.46 -14.53 -7.10
CA ASN A 194 -9.47 -15.42 -6.51
C ASN A 194 -9.77 -16.62 -7.44
N GLU A 195 -10.04 -17.78 -6.83
CA GLU A 195 -10.35 -19.02 -7.55
C GLU A 195 -11.58 -18.93 -8.47
N HIS A 196 -12.55 -18.07 -8.13
CA HIS A 196 -13.75 -17.87 -8.96
C HIS A 196 -13.46 -17.32 -10.36
N PHE A 197 -12.29 -16.73 -10.60
CA PHE A 197 -11.88 -16.22 -11.91
C PHE A 197 -11.07 -17.22 -12.74
N ASN A 198 -10.77 -18.42 -12.23
CA ASN A 198 -10.02 -19.44 -12.98
C ASN A 198 -10.82 -19.96 -14.19
N ASP A 199 -12.13 -20.07 -14.04
CA ASP A 199 -13.03 -20.57 -15.09
C ASP A 199 -13.94 -19.47 -15.65
N LEU A 200 -13.46 -18.22 -15.67
CA LEU A 200 -14.24 -17.07 -16.16
C LEU A 200 -14.62 -17.24 -17.63
N LEU A 201 -13.66 -17.70 -18.45
CA LEU A 201 -13.78 -17.92 -19.89
C LEU A 201 -13.32 -19.35 -20.24
N PRO A 202 -14.13 -20.38 -19.97
CA PRO A 202 -13.71 -21.78 -20.06
C PRO A 202 -13.69 -22.32 -21.50
N VAL A 203 -14.21 -21.55 -22.46
CA VAL A 203 -14.24 -21.88 -23.89
C VAL A 203 -13.67 -20.71 -24.67
N PRO A 204 -13.10 -20.94 -25.87
CA PRO A 204 -12.64 -19.85 -26.73
C PRO A 204 -13.75 -18.83 -26.95
N PHE A 205 -13.48 -17.59 -26.57
CA PHE A 205 -14.44 -16.49 -26.56
C PHE A 205 -14.32 -15.68 -27.84
N HIS A 206 -15.45 -15.41 -28.50
CA HIS A 206 -15.50 -14.68 -29.77
C HIS A 206 -15.63 -13.18 -29.49
N ALA A 207 -14.50 -12.48 -29.51
CA ALA A 207 -14.44 -11.03 -29.35
C ALA A 207 -13.58 -10.39 -30.44
N LYS A 208 -14.04 -9.27 -31.01
CA LYS A 208 -13.26 -8.49 -31.98
C LYS A 208 -12.18 -7.64 -31.33
N SER A 209 -12.44 -7.15 -30.12
CA SER A 209 -11.51 -6.33 -29.35
C SER A 209 -11.52 -6.73 -27.88
N VAL A 210 -10.35 -6.76 -27.25
CA VAL A 210 -10.20 -7.06 -25.82
C VAL A 210 -9.31 -6.04 -25.12
N SER A 211 -9.72 -5.62 -23.92
CA SER A 211 -8.93 -4.82 -22.98
C SER A 211 -8.75 -5.59 -21.67
N ILE A 212 -7.52 -5.89 -21.29
CA ILE A 212 -7.19 -6.73 -20.13
C ILE A 212 -6.27 -5.98 -19.19
N THR A 213 -6.72 -5.82 -17.95
CA THR A 213 -5.91 -5.42 -16.80
C THR A 213 -6.11 -6.46 -15.72
N ALA A 214 -5.04 -7.15 -15.31
CA ALA A 214 -5.13 -8.12 -14.24
C ALA A 214 -4.05 -7.90 -13.16
N PHE A 215 -4.27 -8.47 -11.98
CA PHE A 215 -3.36 -8.39 -10.83
C PHE A 215 -1.93 -8.90 -11.14
N ASN A 216 -1.78 -9.76 -12.14
CA ASN A 216 -0.46 -10.11 -12.69
C ASN A 216 -0.53 -10.39 -14.20
N ILE A 217 0.64 -10.44 -14.83
CA ILE A 217 0.78 -10.69 -16.27
C ILE A 217 0.35 -12.09 -16.68
N ASN A 218 0.61 -13.11 -15.86
CA ASN A 218 0.27 -14.49 -16.21
C ASN A 218 -1.24 -14.63 -16.36
N LYS A 219 -2.03 -14.01 -15.46
CA LYS A 219 -3.48 -13.98 -15.56
C LYS A 219 -3.96 -13.18 -16.76
N SER A 220 -3.28 -12.07 -17.10
CA SER A 220 -3.61 -11.32 -18.31
C SER A 220 -3.42 -12.15 -19.58
N LEU A 221 -2.32 -12.91 -19.65
CA LEU A 221 -2.03 -13.80 -20.78
C LEU A 221 -2.96 -15.02 -20.82
N GLU A 222 -3.35 -15.56 -19.67
CA GLU A 222 -4.36 -16.62 -19.56
C GLU A 222 -5.71 -16.16 -20.14
N LEU A 223 -6.17 -14.97 -19.75
CA LEU A 223 -7.41 -14.37 -20.26
C LEU A 223 -7.31 -14.05 -21.76
N LEU A 224 -6.15 -13.57 -22.24
CA LEU A 224 -5.92 -13.37 -23.68
C LEU A 224 -5.97 -14.70 -24.44
N SER A 225 -5.39 -15.76 -23.87
CA SER A 225 -5.33 -17.09 -24.49
C SER A 225 -6.70 -17.72 -24.67
N ALA A 226 -7.70 -17.28 -23.88
CA ALA A 226 -9.09 -17.67 -24.04
C ALA A 226 -9.80 -17.00 -25.23
N MET A 227 -9.20 -16.00 -25.90
CA MET A 227 -9.79 -15.37 -27.09
C MET A 227 -9.49 -16.16 -28.36
N ASN A 228 -10.41 -16.18 -29.33
CA ASN A 228 -10.18 -16.73 -30.67
C ASN A 228 -9.19 -15.83 -31.47
N PRO A 229 -7.99 -16.32 -31.84
CA PRO A 229 -6.99 -15.51 -32.52
C PRO A 229 -7.43 -14.90 -33.86
N GLY A 230 -8.16 -15.67 -34.68
CA GLY A 230 -8.53 -15.26 -36.05
C GLY A 230 -9.67 -14.24 -36.13
N GLU A 231 -10.34 -13.96 -35.01
CA GLU A 231 -11.42 -12.97 -34.92
C GLU A 231 -11.00 -11.74 -34.12
N LEU A 232 -9.91 -11.82 -33.35
CA LEU A 232 -9.44 -10.77 -32.45
C LEU A 232 -8.59 -9.74 -33.20
N GLU A 233 -9.19 -8.62 -33.57
CA GLU A 233 -8.54 -7.54 -34.30
C GLU A 233 -7.75 -6.60 -33.39
N SER A 234 -8.17 -6.39 -32.14
CA SER A 234 -7.60 -5.37 -31.24
C SER A 234 -7.31 -5.90 -29.84
N ILE A 235 -6.11 -5.64 -29.34
CA ILE A 235 -5.64 -6.07 -28.01
C ILE A 235 -5.16 -4.85 -27.23
N LYS A 236 -5.68 -4.67 -26.01
CA LYS A 236 -5.15 -3.73 -25.03
C LYS A 236 -4.77 -4.47 -23.76
N ILE A 237 -3.51 -4.39 -23.33
CA ILE A 237 -3.01 -5.04 -22.11
C ILE A 237 -2.24 -4.04 -21.24
N THR A 238 -2.75 -3.80 -20.03
CA THR A 238 -2.15 -2.92 -19.04
C THR A 238 -1.75 -3.70 -17.78
N THR A 239 -0.49 -3.53 -17.33
CA THR A 239 0.07 -4.22 -16.15
C THR A 239 0.81 -3.25 -15.23
N GLY A 240 0.75 -3.52 -13.91
CA GLY A 240 1.48 -2.76 -12.89
C GLY A 240 2.94 -3.20 -12.66
N THR A 241 3.30 -4.44 -12.99
CA THR A 241 4.66 -4.99 -12.85
C THR A 241 5.21 -5.41 -14.22
N VAL A 242 6.16 -4.63 -14.73
CA VAL A 242 6.76 -4.84 -16.06
C VAL A 242 8.12 -5.51 -15.90
N THR A 243 8.27 -6.75 -16.36
CA THR A 243 9.58 -7.39 -16.57
C THR A 243 9.90 -7.43 -18.06
N ARG A 244 11.19 -7.47 -18.40
CA ARG A 244 11.65 -7.59 -19.81
C ARG A 244 11.14 -8.85 -20.51
N GLU A 245 10.78 -9.89 -19.77
CA GLU A 245 10.30 -11.17 -20.32
C GLU A 245 8.82 -11.13 -20.73
N ASN A 246 8.02 -10.24 -20.14
CA ASN A 246 6.56 -10.21 -20.35
C ASN A 246 6.17 -9.90 -21.79
N LEU A 247 6.87 -8.95 -22.43
CA LEU A 247 6.59 -8.59 -23.83
C LEU A 247 6.88 -9.75 -24.79
N SER A 248 7.92 -10.55 -24.51
CA SER A 248 8.21 -11.75 -25.32
C SER A 248 7.06 -12.74 -25.26
N LYS A 249 6.56 -13.02 -24.04
CA LYS A 249 5.44 -13.94 -23.84
C LYS A 249 4.19 -13.49 -24.57
N LEU A 250 3.89 -12.18 -24.55
CA LEU A 250 2.79 -11.62 -25.33
C LEU A 250 2.98 -11.85 -26.84
N CYS A 251 4.16 -11.53 -27.37
CA CYS A 251 4.46 -11.68 -28.79
C CYS A 251 4.45 -13.14 -29.27
N GLU A 252 4.58 -14.11 -28.36
CA GLU A 252 4.56 -15.54 -28.66
C GLU A 252 3.14 -16.09 -28.83
N THR A 253 2.12 -15.38 -28.35
CA THR A 253 0.71 -15.78 -28.47
C THR A 253 0.22 -15.70 -29.92
N GLU A 254 -0.70 -16.60 -30.28
CA GLU A 254 -1.34 -16.57 -31.60
C GLU A 254 -2.25 -15.35 -31.76
N GLN A 255 -2.88 -14.92 -30.67
CA GLN A 255 -3.72 -13.72 -30.60
C GLN A 255 -2.92 -12.48 -31.04
N PHE A 256 -1.72 -12.28 -30.52
CA PHE A 256 -0.88 -11.15 -30.90
C PHE A 256 -0.45 -11.20 -32.38
N LYS A 257 -0.08 -12.38 -32.88
CA LYS A 257 0.41 -12.56 -34.26
C LYS A 257 -0.66 -12.29 -35.33
N GLN A 258 -1.94 -12.41 -34.96
CA GLN A 258 -3.08 -12.21 -35.87
C GLN A 258 -3.81 -10.88 -35.64
N ALA A 259 -3.57 -10.21 -34.51
CA ALA A 259 -4.15 -8.90 -34.23
C ALA A 259 -3.70 -7.84 -35.24
N ILE A 260 -4.53 -6.81 -35.37
CA ILE A 260 -4.33 -5.65 -36.25
C ILE A 260 -3.88 -4.43 -35.43
N HIS A 261 -4.41 -4.31 -34.21
CA HIS A 261 -4.17 -3.18 -33.32
C HIS A 261 -3.71 -3.66 -31.94
N VAL A 262 -2.61 -3.10 -31.40
CA VAL A 262 -2.09 -3.50 -30.07
C VAL A 262 -1.71 -2.30 -29.22
N GLN A 263 -2.30 -2.19 -28.03
CA GLN A 263 -1.89 -1.23 -27.00
C GLN A 263 -1.34 -1.98 -25.78
N THR A 264 -0.14 -1.63 -25.32
CA THR A 264 0.46 -2.22 -24.13
C THR A 264 1.27 -1.23 -23.29
N SER A 265 1.25 -1.37 -21.96
CA SER A 265 2.15 -0.63 -21.07
C SER A 265 3.55 -1.26 -20.94
N MET A 266 3.81 -2.37 -21.65
CA MET A 266 5.09 -3.06 -21.61
C MET A 266 6.17 -2.33 -22.42
N SER A 267 7.39 -2.35 -21.89
CA SER A 267 8.55 -1.72 -22.52
C SER A 267 9.04 -2.48 -23.75
N LEU A 268 9.10 -1.77 -24.87
CA LEU A 268 9.65 -2.20 -26.15
C LEU A 268 11.13 -1.82 -26.26
N ASN A 269 11.93 -2.72 -26.83
CA ASN A 269 13.28 -2.43 -27.31
C ASN A 269 13.34 -2.54 -28.84
N GLU A 270 14.35 -1.93 -29.44
CA GLU A 270 14.54 -1.89 -30.91
C GLU A 270 14.51 -3.28 -31.55
N ASP A 271 15.19 -4.25 -30.95
CA ASP A 271 15.32 -5.61 -31.51
C ASP A 271 13.98 -6.36 -31.60
N ARG A 272 12.99 -5.95 -30.81
CA ARG A 272 11.65 -6.58 -30.80
C ARG A 272 10.62 -5.80 -31.60
N LEU A 273 10.92 -4.58 -32.03
CA LEU A 273 10.00 -3.76 -32.84
C LEU A 273 9.61 -4.48 -34.13
N LEU A 274 10.50 -5.27 -34.73
CA LEU A 274 10.21 -6.09 -35.92
C LEU A 274 9.02 -7.06 -35.71
N ARG A 275 8.74 -7.48 -34.48
CA ARG A 275 7.59 -8.34 -34.16
C ARG A 275 6.24 -7.64 -34.30
N PHE A 276 6.24 -6.31 -34.49
CA PHE A 276 5.06 -5.47 -34.65
C PHE A 276 4.81 -5.13 -36.13
N SER A 277 5.61 -5.67 -37.05
CA SER A 277 5.57 -5.33 -38.49
C SER A 277 4.25 -5.66 -39.18
N HIS A 278 3.47 -6.59 -38.65
CA HIS A 278 2.14 -6.96 -39.15
C HIS A 278 1.01 -6.03 -38.65
N LEU A 279 1.27 -5.20 -37.64
CA LEU A 279 0.25 -4.35 -37.03
C LEU A 279 0.01 -3.08 -37.84
N ARG A 280 -1.24 -2.65 -37.93
CA ARG A 280 -1.60 -1.36 -38.51
C ARG A 280 -1.40 -0.22 -37.52
N THR A 281 -1.82 -0.43 -36.28
CA THR A 281 -1.57 0.54 -35.21
C THR A 281 -1.08 -0.11 -33.94
N PHE A 282 -0.19 0.58 -33.22
CA PHE A 282 0.23 0.11 -31.91
C PHE A 282 0.63 1.24 -30.96
N LYS A 283 0.44 1.00 -29.67
CA LYS A 283 0.87 1.89 -28.59
C LYS A 283 1.68 1.09 -27.58
N CYS A 284 2.92 1.48 -27.31
CA CYS A 284 3.76 0.77 -26.34
C CYS A 284 4.65 1.71 -25.54
N ALA A 285 5.09 1.25 -24.37
CA ALA A 285 6.11 1.95 -23.62
C ALA A 285 7.50 1.68 -24.22
N ILE A 286 8.44 2.59 -24.06
CA ILE A 286 9.85 2.39 -24.42
C ILE A 286 10.63 1.77 -23.24
N ASP A 287 11.72 1.03 -23.51
CA ASP A 287 12.62 0.48 -22.46
C ASP A 287 13.30 1.58 -21.64
N ARG A 288 13.30 1.39 -20.32
CA ARG A 288 13.75 2.35 -19.30
C ARG A 288 15.23 2.20 -18.95
N PHE A 289 15.91 1.19 -19.48
CA PHE A 289 17.23 0.78 -18.97
C PHE A 289 18.34 0.77 -20.03
N GLY A 290 18.11 1.32 -21.23
CA GLY A 290 19.13 1.39 -22.29
C GLY A 290 19.00 2.65 -23.16
N PRO A 291 20.10 3.09 -23.81
CA PRO A 291 20.02 4.11 -24.85
C PRO A 291 19.17 3.57 -26.01
N MET A 292 18.24 4.40 -26.48
CA MET A 292 17.39 4.09 -27.64
C MET A 292 17.91 4.83 -28.86
N ASP A 293 18.07 4.10 -29.95
CA ASP A 293 18.37 4.60 -31.28
C ASP A 293 17.07 4.86 -32.03
N PHE A 294 16.59 6.10 -31.95
CA PHE A 294 15.39 6.53 -32.67
C PHE A 294 15.57 6.53 -34.19
N GLN A 295 16.81 6.60 -34.72
CA GLN A 295 17.05 6.42 -36.15
C GLN A 295 16.75 4.99 -36.55
N ARG A 296 17.25 4.02 -35.79
CA ARG A 296 16.96 2.61 -36.02
C ARG A 296 15.47 2.30 -35.91
N ILE A 297 14.75 2.93 -34.99
CA ILE A 297 13.28 2.78 -34.88
C ILE A 297 12.56 3.35 -36.10
N ARG A 298 12.90 4.57 -36.52
CA ARG A 298 12.38 5.18 -37.75
C ARG A 298 12.63 4.26 -38.94
N ASP A 299 13.84 3.74 -39.07
CA ASP A 299 14.24 2.90 -40.19
C ASP A 299 13.47 1.57 -40.19
N ILE A 300 13.29 0.94 -39.03
CA ILE A 300 12.47 -0.28 -38.89
C ILE A 300 10.99 0.01 -39.23
N ILE A 301 10.38 1.05 -38.65
CA ILE A 301 8.96 1.40 -38.91
C ILE A 301 8.74 1.70 -40.39
N SER A 302 9.71 2.34 -41.06
CA SER A 302 9.64 2.62 -42.49
C SER A 302 9.52 1.37 -43.37
N THR A 303 9.85 0.18 -42.84
CA THR A 303 9.71 -1.10 -43.55
C THR A 303 8.34 -1.76 -43.40
N PHE A 304 7.44 -1.23 -42.56
CA PHE A 304 6.17 -1.88 -42.27
C PHE A 304 5.14 -1.55 -43.36
N GLU A 305 4.70 -2.56 -44.11
CA GLU A 305 3.79 -2.37 -45.25
C GLU A 305 2.36 -1.97 -44.85
N GLN A 306 1.87 -2.43 -43.69
CA GLN A 306 0.49 -2.20 -43.24
C GLN A 306 0.38 -1.05 -42.23
N PHE A 307 1.48 -0.37 -41.92
CA PHE A 307 1.54 0.60 -40.84
C PHE A 307 0.72 1.86 -41.13
N GLU A 308 -0.14 2.24 -40.18
CA GLU A 308 -0.94 3.46 -40.19
C GLU A 308 -0.46 4.47 -39.13
N SER A 309 -0.24 4.03 -37.88
CA SER A 309 0.30 4.90 -36.81
C SER A 309 0.86 4.12 -35.60
N CYS A 310 1.75 4.76 -34.83
CA CYS A 310 2.10 4.26 -33.50
C CYS A 310 2.33 5.37 -32.47
N GLU A 311 2.14 5.03 -31.20
CA GLU A 311 2.47 5.90 -30.07
C GLU A 311 3.49 5.21 -29.16
N LEU A 312 4.65 5.85 -28.97
CA LEU A 312 5.73 5.35 -28.13
C LEU A 312 5.88 6.25 -26.90
N GLY A 313 5.41 5.77 -25.74
CA GLY A 313 5.40 6.55 -24.50
C GLY A 313 6.55 6.17 -23.55
N ASN A 314 6.98 7.11 -22.69
CA ASN A 314 7.88 6.81 -21.57
C ASN A 314 7.17 7.00 -20.23
N PRO A 315 6.84 5.92 -19.50
CA PRO A 315 6.01 6.00 -18.31
C PRO A 315 6.68 6.58 -17.05
N ARG A 316 8.00 6.87 -17.00
CA ARG A 316 8.66 7.60 -15.86
C ARG A 316 9.96 8.33 -16.26
N ILE A 317 10.21 9.45 -15.59
CA ILE A 317 11.39 10.36 -15.65
C ILE A 317 12.70 9.60 -15.89
N LEU A 318 13.22 9.69 -17.12
CA LEU A 318 14.60 9.41 -17.44
C LEU A 318 15.19 10.56 -18.25
N ILE A 319 16.40 10.95 -17.86
CA ILE A 319 17.21 12.06 -18.38
C ILE A 319 17.60 11.89 -19.87
N TYR A 320 17.19 10.80 -20.51
CA TYR A 320 17.51 10.45 -21.91
C TYR A 320 16.35 10.74 -22.87
N PHE A 321 15.20 11.18 -22.36
CA PHE A 321 13.99 11.39 -23.13
C PHE A 321 13.65 12.88 -23.31
N ASP A 322 14.68 13.68 -23.61
CA ASP A 322 14.53 15.10 -23.93
C ASP A 322 14.00 15.26 -25.36
N ILE A 323 12.94 16.05 -25.53
CA ILE A 323 12.29 16.33 -26.81
C ILE A 323 13.30 16.76 -27.89
N ARG A 324 14.35 17.50 -27.50
CA ARG A 324 15.41 17.95 -28.42
C ARG A 324 16.31 16.81 -28.85
N THR A 325 16.71 15.94 -27.93
CA THR A 325 17.55 14.76 -28.24
C THR A 325 16.84 13.81 -29.20
N VAL A 326 15.54 13.55 -28.99
CA VAL A 326 14.73 12.73 -29.91
C VAL A 326 14.62 13.42 -31.28
N ALA A 327 14.30 14.71 -31.30
CA ALA A 327 14.19 15.48 -32.54
C ALA A 327 15.51 15.53 -33.33
N GLU A 328 16.64 15.80 -32.68
CA GLU A 328 17.98 15.80 -33.29
C GLU A 328 18.33 14.43 -33.86
N SER A 329 18.06 13.35 -33.12
CA SER A 329 18.33 12.00 -33.58
C SER A 329 17.52 11.65 -34.84
N LEU A 330 16.29 12.14 -34.96
CA LEU A 330 15.45 11.96 -36.15
C LEU A 330 15.85 12.88 -37.32
N GLY A 331 16.74 13.85 -37.10
CA GLY A 331 17.15 14.85 -38.09
C GLY A 331 16.17 16.02 -38.22
N ALA A 332 15.37 16.29 -37.18
CA ALA A 332 14.44 17.41 -37.14
C ALA A 332 15.15 18.73 -36.80
N GLU A 333 14.69 19.83 -37.39
CA GLU A 333 15.11 21.17 -36.97
C GLU A 333 14.53 21.49 -35.59
N VAL A 334 15.39 21.78 -34.61
CA VAL A 334 14.97 22.07 -33.23
C VAL A 334 14.95 23.58 -32.99
N PRO A 335 13.78 24.18 -32.71
CA PRO A 335 13.69 25.62 -32.46
C PRO A 335 14.40 26.06 -31.16
N PHE A 336 14.78 27.33 -31.09
CA PHE A 336 15.34 27.95 -29.89
C PHE A 336 14.20 28.41 -28.95
N GLY A 337 14.16 27.96 -27.69
CA GLY A 337 13.13 28.32 -26.69
C GLY A 337 12.53 27.12 -25.92
N PRO A 338 11.58 27.34 -24.98
CA PRO A 338 10.84 26.26 -24.34
C PRO A 338 9.96 25.56 -25.39
N LEU A 339 9.97 24.22 -25.43
CA LEU A 339 9.28 23.41 -26.44
C LEU A 339 8.40 22.38 -25.73
N GLN A 340 7.09 22.44 -25.95
CA GLN A 340 6.16 21.40 -25.49
C GLN A 340 5.91 20.34 -26.57
N ILE A 341 5.99 20.71 -27.85
CA ILE A 341 5.67 19.84 -28.99
C ILE A 341 6.64 20.13 -30.15
N ILE A 342 7.17 19.07 -30.79
CA ILE A 342 7.93 19.12 -32.05
C ILE A 342 7.25 18.22 -33.08
N THR A 343 7.03 18.75 -34.28
CA THR A 343 6.55 17.98 -35.44
C THR A 343 7.65 17.84 -36.47
N HIS A 344 7.93 16.62 -36.93
CA HIS A 344 8.92 16.32 -37.95
C HIS A 344 8.35 15.40 -39.02
N ARG A 345 8.76 15.59 -40.27
CA ARG A 345 8.36 14.72 -41.39
C ARG A 345 9.58 14.09 -42.02
N TYR A 346 9.53 12.78 -42.18
CA TYR A 346 10.56 11.99 -42.82
C TYR A 346 10.01 11.32 -44.08
N GLN A 347 10.64 11.56 -45.23
CA GLN A 347 10.27 10.88 -46.47
C GLN A 347 10.80 9.45 -46.46
N ILE A 348 9.94 8.47 -46.69
CA ILE A 348 10.35 7.06 -46.78
C ILE A 348 11.16 6.90 -48.08
N PRO A 349 12.39 6.35 -48.03
CA PRO A 349 13.19 6.11 -49.23
C PRO A 349 12.40 5.30 -50.26
N GLU A 350 12.50 5.70 -51.54
CA GLU A 350 11.85 5.01 -52.67
C GLU A 350 10.30 5.01 -52.63
N SER A 351 9.70 5.78 -51.73
CA SER A 351 8.24 5.94 -51.61
C SER A 351 7.83 7.41 -51.66
N ASN A 352 6.59 7.66 -52.09
CA ASN A 352 5.97 8.98 -52.00
C ASN A 352 5.32 9.24 -50.62
N ALA A 353 5.33 8.24 -49.74
CA ALA A 353 4.82 8.34 -48.38
C ALA A 353 5.84 8.98 -47.43
N PHE A 354 5.33 9.60 -46.36
CA PHE A 354 6.13 10.21 -45.30
C PHE A 354 5.66 9.72 -43.93
N LEU A 355 6.60 9.54 -43.01
CA LEU A 355 6.32 9.38 -41.59
C LEU A 355 6.21 10.76 -40.95
N GLU A 356 5.10 11.00 -40.26
CA GLU A 356 4.91 12.20 -39.45
C GLU A 356 5.16 11.87 -37.97
N PHE A 357 6.18 12.51 -37.40
CA PHE A 357 6.53 12.40 -35.99
C PHE A 357 5.94 13.58 -35.23
N LYS A 358 5.16 13.28 -34.19
CA LYS A 358 4.71 14.25 -33.19
C LYS A 358 5.34 13.86 -31.86
N ILE A 359 6.24 14.70 -31.36
CA ILE A 359 6.99 14.48 -30.12
C ILE A 359 6.46 15.47 -29.10
N GLU A 360 5.97 15.00 -27.97
CA GLU A 360 5.33 15.83 -26.95
C GLU A 360 5.99 15.55 -25.60
N GLU A 361 6.22 16.61 -24.83
CA GLU A 361 6.67 16.54 -23.45
C GLU A 361 5.49 16.89 -22.54
N GLU A 362 4.88 15.88 -21.89
CA GLU A 362 3.83 16.09 -20.90
C GLU A 362 4.45 16.56 -19.57
N GLU A 363 4.06 17.75 -19.10
CA GLU A 363 4.36 18.21 -17.74
C GLU A 363 3.70 17.29 -16.72
N PHE A 364 4.48 16.42 -16.09
CA PHE A 364 3.98 15.49 -15.07
C PHE A 364 3.79 16.19 -13.72
N SER A 365 2.55 16.54 -13.36
CA SER A 365 2.21 17.02 -12.01
C SER A 365 2.30 15.92 -10.93
N GLU A 366 2.25 14.63 -11.31
CA GLU A 366 2.24 13.50 -10.36
C GLU A 366 3.64 13.02 -9.92
N ALA A 367 4.71 13.42 -10.62
CA ALA A 367 6.06 12.99 -10.25
C ALA A 367 6.65 13.78 -9.07
N MET A 368 6.15 14.99 -8.83
CA MET A 368 6.55 15.82 -7.69
C MET A 368 6.06 15.29 -6.34
N GLU A 369 4.92 14.57 -6.30
CA GLU A 369 4.46 13.87 -5.09
C GLU A 369 5.30 12.64 -4.75
N GLN A 370 5.91 11.98 -5.75
CA GLN A 370 6.77 10.81 -5.52
C GLN A 370 8.21 11.18 -5.16
N PHE A 371 8.74 12.28 -5.69
CA PHE A 371 10.09 12.76 -5.32
C PHE A 371 10.14 13.38 -3.91
N SER A 372 9.08 14.07 -3.49
CA SER A 372 8.92 14.55 -2.11
C SER A 372 8.79 13.38 -1.12
N ALA A 373 8.06 12.31 -1.48
CA ALA A 373 7.93 11.12 -0.64
C ALA A 373 9.21 10.26 -0.52
N ILE A 374 10.08 10.25 -1.54
CA ILE A 374 11.36 9.49 -1.54
C ILE A 374 12.47 10.26 -0.80
N ALA A 375 12.48 11.59 -0.88
CA ALA A 375 13.47 12.43 -0.21
C ALA A 375 13.37 12.39 1.34
N GLU A 376 12.23 11.97 1.89
CA GLU A 376 11.97 12.00 3.32
C GLU A 376 12.40 10.75 4.11
N ASN A 377 12.86 9.66 3.46
CA ASN A 377 12.92 8.34 4.12
C ASN A 377 14.27 7.58 4.13
N SER A 378 15.42 8.22 3.87
CA SER A 378 16.73 7.54 4.06
C SER A 378 17.90 8.52 4.22
N GLU A 379 18.38 8.70 5.46
CA GLU A 379 19.57 9.50 5.78
C GLU A 379 20.86 8.96 5.11
N ASP A 380 20.88 7.67 4.80
CA ASP A 380 22.02 6.99 4.18
C ASP A 380 22.10 7.26 2.67
N HIS A 381 20.98 7.37 1.95
CA HIS A 381 20.99 7.73 0.53
C HIS A 381 21.48 9.17 0.29
N LEU A 382 21.11 10.10 1.17
CA LEU A 382 21.55 11.50 1.09
C LEU A 382 23.07 11.63 1.29
N LYS A 383 23.64 10.88 2.24
CA LYS A 383 25.09 10.81 2.47
C LYS A 383 25.83 10.30 1.23
N VAL A 384 25.31 9.28 0.57
CA VAL A 384 25.91 8.72 -0.66
C VAL A 384 25.86 9.72 -1.82
N CYS A 385 24.71 10.37 -2.05
CA CYS A 385 24.57 11.39 -3.08
C CYS A 385 25.53 12.57 -2.86
N ILE A 386 25.72 12.98 -1.60
CA ILE A 386 26.67 14.03 -1.21
C ILE A 386 28.12 13.61 -1.52
N LEU A 387 28.51 12.38 -1.18
CA LEU A 387 29.86 11.87 -1.44
C LEU A 387 30.17 11.81 -2.95
N ILE A 388 29.19 11.41 -3.76
CA ILE A 388 29.34 11.37 -5.22
C ILE A 388 29.38 12.80 -5.80
N LEU A 389 28.55 13.71 -5.29
CA LEU A 389 28.57 15.13 -5.69
C LEU A 389 29.94 15.78 -5.42
N ASN A 390 30.59 15.46 -4.31
CA ASN A 390 31.94 15.95 -4.02
C ASN A 390 32.97 15.46 -5.03
N GLU A 391 32.84 14.24 -5.53
CA GLU A 391 33.70 13.74 -6.59
C GLU A 391 33.41 14.41 -7.94
N VAL A 392 32.14 14.73 -8.23
CA VAL A 392 31.74 15.52 -9.41
C VAL A 392 32.35 16.93 -9.39
N LEU A 393 32.43 17.54 -8.21
CA LEU A 393 33.00 18.88 -8.04
C LEU A 393 34.53 18.93 -8.23
N LYS A 394 35.23 17.80 -8.06
CA LYS A 394 36.70 17.72 -8.23
C LYS A 394 37.17 17.78 -9.68
N GLU A 395 36.27 17.57 -10.66
CA GLU A 395 36.57 17.54 -12.10
C GLU A 395 37.73 16.61 -12.52
N ILE A 396 37.99 15.57 -11.73
CA ILE A 396 39.01 14.55 -12.05
C ILE A 396 38.38 13.39 -12.83
N PRO A 397 39.19 12.54 -13.50
CA PRO A 397 38.68 11.37 -14.22
C PRO A 397 37.79 10.47 -13.36
N ILE A 398 36.69 9.99 -13.93
CA ILE A 398 35.64 9.26 -13.19
C ILE A 398 36.15 8.00 -12.48
N CYS A 399 37.13 7.31 -13.08
CA CYS A 399 37.80 6.15 -12.48
C CYS A 399 38.61 6.51 -11.22
N ASN A 400 39.19 7.72 -11.16
CA ASN A 400 39.88 8.23 -9.98
C ASN A 400 38.87 8.71 -8.93
N SER A 401 37.76 9.33 -9.36
CA SER A 401 36.63 9.68 -8.50
C SER A 401 36.00 8.46 -7.82
N TYR A 402 35.79 7.38 -8.57
CA TYR A 402 35.28 6.12 -8.04
C TYR A 402 36.25 5.49 -7.06
N ARG A 403 37.56 5.48 -7.36
CA ARG A 403 38.58 4.97 -6.43
C ARG A 403 38.64 5.78 -5.14
N ASN A 404 38.53 7.11 -5.21
CA ASN A 404 38.46 7.97 -4.03
C ASN A 404 37.21 7.68 -3.19
N PHE A 405 36.07 7.48 -3.84
CA PHE A 405 34.83 7.10 -3.20
C PHE A 405 34.95 5.74 -2.50
N CYS A 406 35.44 4.69 -3.18
CA CYS A 406 35.66 3.36 -2.60
C CYS A 406 36.65 3.39 -1.42
N ASN A 407 37.71 4.19 -1.47
CA ASN A 407 38.61 4.38 -0.33
C ASN A 407 37.90 5.01 0.88
N LEU A 408 36.85 5.78 0.66
CA LEU A 408 36.10 6.51 1.70
C LEU A 408 35.02 5.64 2.35
N VAL A 409 34.35 4.77 1.57
CA VAL A 409 33.18 3.98 2.03
C VAL A 409 33.39 2.45 2.00
N GLY A 410 34.52 1.97 1.48
CA GLY A 410 34.86 0.56 1.30
C GLY A 410 34.55 0.02 -0.09
N ASP A 411 35.39 -0.91 -0.58
CA ASP A 411 35.36 -1.43 -1.96
C ASP A 411 34.08 -2.21 -2.35
N ASN A 412 33.23 -2.57 -1.38
CA ASN A 412 32.00 -3.33 -1.59
C ASN A 412 30.72 -2.48 -1.41
N PHE A 413 30.84 -1.16 -1.23
CA PHE A 413 29.69 -0.30 -0.91
C PHE A 413 28.79 -0.02 -2.13
N MET A 414 29.38 0.22 -3.30
CA MET A 414 28.65 0.53 -4.54
C MET A 414 29.49 0.07 -5.74
N THR A 415 28.84 -0.47 -6.77
CA THR A 415 29.55 -0.88 -7.98
C THR A 415 29.99 0.33 -8.81
N CYS A 416 31.01 0.17 -9.65
CA CYS A 416 31.51 1.24 -10.53
C CYS A 416 30.38 1.77 -11.44
N THR A 417 29.54 0.88 -11.94
CA THR A 417 28.40 1.22 -12.82
C THR A 417 27.36 2.08 -12.11
N ASP A 418 27.06 1.76 -10.85
CA ASP A 418 26.11 2.54 -10.03
C ASP A 418 26.70 3.91 -9.65
N PHE A 419 28.01 3.98 -9.37
CA PHE A 419 28.69 5.24 -9.11
C PHE A 419 28.70 6.15 -10.35
N GLU A 420 29.00 5.60 -11.52
CA GLU A 420 28.98 6.35 -12.79
C GLU A 420 27.58 6.89 -13.11
N PHE A 421 26.54 6.09 -12.90
CA PHE A 421 25.14 6.50 -13.06
C PHE A 421 24.82 7.76 -12.24
N TRP A 422 25.18 7.78 -10.95
CA TRP A 422 24.93 8.92 -10.08
C TRP A 422 25.85 10.11 -10.36
N TYR A 423 27.12 9.86 -10.72
CA TYR A 423 28.10 10.89 -11.07
C TYR A 423 27.65 11.72 -12.28
N TYR A 424 27.22 11.08 -13.37
CA TYR A 424 26.76 11.80 -14.56
C TYR A 424 25.43 12.53 -14.35
N ARG A 425 24.53 11.95 -13.56
CA ARG A 425 23.26 12.58 -13.18
C ARG A 425 23.50 13.89 -12.44
N LEU A 426 24.36 13.87 -11.42
CA LEU A 426 24.71 15.07 -10.64
C LEU A 426 25.54 16.08 -11.45
N ARG A 427 26.41 15.62 -12.36
CA ARG A 427 27.21 16.49 -13.25
C ARG A 427 26.36 17.27 -14.25
N ARG A 428 25.24 16.72 -14.72
CA ARG A 428 24.34 17.41 -15.67
C ARG A 428 23.65 18.63 -15.06
N PHE A 429 23.36 18.60 -13.76
CA PHE A 429 22.76 19.74 -13.03
C PHE A 429 23.74 20.90 -12.79
N LYS A 430 25.05 20.64 -12.82
CA LYS A 430 26.11 21.67 -12.71
C LYS A 430 26.17 22.58 -13.95
N ASN A 431 25.80 22.07 -15.12
CA ASN A 431 25.96 22.78 -16.40
C ASN A 431 24.70 23.53 -16.86
N PHE A 432 23.71 23.70 -15.98
CA PHE A 432 22.45 24.40 -16.29
C PHE A 432 22.62 25.92 -16.08
N ASP A 433 22.20 26.75 -17.03
CA ASP A 433 22.35 28.22 -16.96
C ASP A 433 21.13 28.85 -16.26
N TYR A 434 21.28 29.11 -14.96
CA TYR A 434 20.20 29.54 -14.05
C TYR A 434 19.73 30.99 -14.22
N ASN A 435 20.24 31.75 -15.19
CA ASN A 435 19.97 33.18 -15.32
C ASN A 435 18.80 33.54 -16.27
N ARG A 436 18.05 32.57 -16.79
CA ARG A 436 16.94 32.82 -17.74
C ARG A 436 15.57 32.22 -17.39
N SER A 437 15.40 31.58 -16.24
CA SER A 437 14.11 31.01 -15.83
C SER A 437 13.36 31.91 -14.83
N VAL A 438 12.03 31.98 -14.99
CA VAL A 438 11.10 32.71 -14.10
C VAL A 438 10.22 31.72 -13.30
N ASP A 439 10.59 30.44 -13.27
CA ASP A 439 9.83 29.40 -12.58
C ASP A 439 10.16 29.35 -11.07
N PRO A 440 9.17 29.53 -10.17
CA PRO A 440 9.37 29.47 -8.71
C PRO A 440 9.98 28.17 -8.20
N VAL A 441 9.74 27.04 -8.88
CA VAL A 441 10.17 25.70 -8.45
C VAL A 441 11.66 25.49 -8.75
N GLU A 442 12.17 26.01 -9.86
CA GLU A 442 13.60 25.95 -10.22
C GLU A 442 14.45 26.86 -9.32
N LEU A 443 13.87 27.96 -8.82
CA LEU A 443 14.50 28.87 -7.86
C LEU A 443 14.62 28.24 -6.45
N SER A 444 13.64 27.41 -6.05
CA SER A 444 13.67 26.65 -4.79
C SER A 444 14.76 25.56 -4.80
N PHE A 445 14.99 24.91 -5.94
CA PHE A 445 16.06 23.92 -6.10
C PHE A 445 17.46 24.54 -6.12
N LYS A 446 17.63 25.72 -6.76
CA LYS A 446 18.84 26.53 -6.66
C LYS A 446 19.17 26.90 -5.20
N ASN A 447 18.16 27.30 -4.43
CA ASN A 447 18.30 27.58 -2.98
C ASN A 447 18.69 26.31 -2.18
N MET A 448 18.21 25.13 -2.56
CA MET A 448 18.58 23.85 -1.94
C MET A 448 20.04 23.47 -2.24
N VAL A 449 20.48 23.62 -3.49
CA VAL A 449 21.88 23.37 -3.91
C VAL A 449 22.83 24.38 -3.26
N ASP A 450 22.48 25.67 -3.22
CA ASP A 450 23.26 26.72 -2.57
C ASP A 450 23.35 26.51 -1.04
N SER A 451 22.28 25.98 -0.42
CA SER A 451 22.24 25.58 1.01
C SER A 451 23.12 24.36 1.31
N LEU A 452 23.20 23.39 0.38
CA LEU A 452 24.06 22.20 0.50
C LEU A 452 25.54 22.54 0.28
N VAL A 453 25.86 23.43 -0.66
CA VAL A 453 27.22 23.95 -0.89
C VAL A 453 27.72 24.75 0.32
N MET A 454 26.87 25.59 0.94
CA MET A 454 27.22 26.31 2.16
C MET A 454 27.41 25.41 3.41
N ARG A 455 26.76 24.24 3.45
CA ARG A 455 27.00 23.23 4.52
C ARG A 455 28.32 22.47 4.31
N PHE A 456 28.81 22.37 3.08
CA PHE A 456 30.03 21.65 2.74
C PHE A 456 31.31 22.37 3.15
N ASP A 457 31.34 23.71 3.04
CA ASP A 457 32.46 24.53 3.51
C ASP A 457 32.64 24.49 5.04
N LYS A 458 31.62 24.03 5.77
CA LYS A 458 31.67 23.87 7.23
C LYS A 458 32.18 22.50 7.69
N ILE A 459 32.07 21.46 6.86
CA ILE A 459 32.48 20.08 7.19
C ILE A 459 33.97 19.83 6.92
N LYS A 460 34.61 20.71 6.12
CA LYS A 460 36.03 20.61 5.75
C LYS A 460 37.02 20.88 6.90
N ILE A 461 36.54 21.33 8.06
CA ILE A 461 37.38 21.74 9.20
C ILE A 461 37.44 20.68 10.31
N ASP A 462 36.45 19.78 10.43
CA ASP A 462 36.39 18.88 11.60
C ASP A 462 36.84 17.43 11.33
N VAL A 463 36.94 17.00 10.06
CA VAL A 463 37.21 15.58 9.72
C VAL A 463 38.69 15.26 9.54
N LEU A 464 39.55 16.26 9.27
CA LEU A 464 40.98 16.04 9.08
C LEU A 464 41.77 15.88 10.38
N ASP A 465 41.27 16.41 11.51
CA ASP A 465 41.97 16.33 12.80
C ASP A 465 41.72 15.01 13.54
N THR A 466 40.60 14.31 13.29
CA THR A 466 40.28 13.04 13.97
C THR A 466 40.92 11.81 13.31
N TYR A 467 41.34 11.92 12.04
CA TYR A 467 41.84 10.78 11.25
C TYR A 467 43.34 10.50 11.46
N LEU A 468 44.10 11.44 12.03
CA LEU A 468 45.56 11.31 12.21
C LEU A 468 46.00 10.80 13.58
N GLU A 469 45.10 10.67 14.57
CA GLU A 469 45.47 10.29 15.94
C GLU A 469 45.25 8.82 16.32
N ASN A 470 44.47 8.02 15.56
CA ASN A 470 43.97 6.72 16.04
C ASN A 470 44.53 5.46 15.37
N ASN A 471 45.55 5.54 14.52
CA ASN A 471 46.15 4.35 13.89
C ASN A 471 47.56 4.04 14.39
N THR A 472 47.65 3.56 15.64
CA THR A 472 48.78 2.74 16.10
C THR A 472 48.32 1.61 17.03
N SER A 473 48.69 0.38 16.68
CA SER A 473 48.82 -0.86 17.49
C SER A 473 47.60 -1.78 17.79
N SER A 474 47.66 -2.97 17.15
CA SER A 474 47.45 -4.40 17.58
C SER A 474 46.37 -4.88 18.60
N GLU A 475 45.81 -6.06 18.24
CA GLU A 475 45.18 -7.15 19.04
C GLU A 475 43.67 -7.10 19.44
N CYS A 476 42.83 -8.02 18.93
CA CYS A 476 42.34 -9.26 19.61
C CYS A 476 41.01 -9.87 19.02
N TYR A 477 40.92 -11.20 19.03
CA TYR A 477 39.75 -12.08 18.74
C TYR A 477 39.10 -12.59 20.05
N ASN A 478 37.81 -12.95 20.07
CA ASN A 478 37.26 -14.06 20.91
C ASN A 478 35.77 -14.42 20.65
N ASP A 479 35.50 -15.66 20.20
CA ASP A 479 34.24 -16.40 20.47
C ASP A 479 34.52 -17.93 20.38
N ASP A 480 34.37 -18.67 21.49
CA ASP A 480 34.86 -20.06 21.65
C ASP A 480 33.81 -21.13 21.29
N HIS A 481 32.54 -20.78 21.12
CA HIS A 481 31.50 -21.76 20.75
C HIS A 481 31.46 -22.04 19.25
N GLN A 482 31.68 -21.03 18.40
CA GLN A 482 31.83 -21.25 16.96
C GLN A 482 33.07 -22.08 16.63
N LYS A 483 34.17 -21.90 17.40
CA LYS A 483 35.38 -22.73 17.24
C LYS A 483 35.09 -24.22 17.41
N MET A 484 34.27 -24.62 18.38
CA MET A 484 33.97 -26.05 18.59
C MET A 484 33.28 -26.71 17.40
N TYR A 485 32.22 -26.08 16.86
CA TYR A 485 31.49 -26.62 15.71
C TYR A 485 32.37 -26.64 14.45
N VAL A 486 33.18 -25.61 14.25
CA VAL A 486 34.14 -25.53 13.14
C VAL A 486 35.22 -26.61 13.27
N LEU A 487 35.68 -26.93 14.48
CA LEU A 487 36.68 -27.97 14.72
C LEU A 487 36.13 -29.39 14.47
N ILE A 488 34.90 -29.68 14.93
CA ILE A 488 34.24 -30.97 14.65
C ILE A 488 33.94 -31.12 13.16
N LEU A 489 33.46 -30.05 12.51
CA LEU A 489 33.23 -30.01 11.06
C LEU A 489 34.53 -30.22 10.27
N ASN A 490 35.65 -29.63 10.73
CA ASN A 490 36.98 -29.84 10.12
C ASN A 490 37.43 -31.30 10.19
N GLU A 491 37.19 -32.00 11.30
CA GLU A 491 37.53 -33.42 11.41
C GLU A 491 36.63 -34.29 10.51
N VAL A 492 35.33 -33.96 10.38
CA VAL A 492 34.38 -34.61 9.46
C VAL A 492 34.80 -34.46 7.99
N LEU A 493 35.21 -33.25 7.57
CA LEU A 493 35.67 -32.97 6.20
C LEU A 493 36.96 -33.72 5.83
N ARG A 494 37.82 -34.00 6.82
CA ARG A 494 39.09 -34.72 6.66
C ARG A 494 38.94 -36.24 6.62
N LYS A 495 37.71 -36.78 6.78
CA LYS A 495 37.37 -38.22 6.69
C LYS A 495 38.24 -39.14 7.56
N LYS A 496 38.65 -38.67 8.75
CA LYS A 496 39.46 -39.47 9.67
C LYS A 496 38.58 -40.45 10.49
N PRO A 497 39.16 -41.54 11.02
CA PRO A 497 38.45 -42.42 11.96
C PRO A 497 37.97 -41.65 13.20
N ILE A 498 36.74 -41.91 13.65
CA ILE A 498 36.04 -41.12 14.69
C ILE A 498 36.79 -41.06 16.02
N PHE A 499 37.38 -42.18 16.44
CA PHE A 499 38.15 -42.27 17.69
C PHE A 499 39.42 -41.40 17.65
N HIS A 500 40.08 -41.32 16.49
CA HIS A 500 41.23 -40.42 16.31
C HIS A 500 40.82 -38.94 16.22
N SER A 501 39.63 -38.68 15.67
CA SER A 501 39.05 -37.33 15.60
C SER A 501 38.71 -36.79 16.99
N TYR A 502 38.17 -37.65 17.88
CA TYR A 502 37.93 -37.31 19.28
C TYR A 502 39.22 -37.00 20.03
N LEU A 503 40.26 -37.84 19.91
CA LEU A 503 41.54 -37.60 20.58
C LEU A 503 42.24 -36.31 20.10
N ASN A 504 42.14 -35.98 18.81
CA ASN A 504 42.63 -34.70 18.29
C ASN A 504 41.82 -33.51 18.81
N PHE A 505 40.50 -33.65 18.88
CA PHE A 505 39.62 -32.65 19.46
C PHE A 505 39.96 -32.40 20.94
N CYS A 506 40.08 -33.45 21.75
CA CYS A 506 40.47 -33.33 23.16
C CYS A 506 41.87 -32.71 23.34
N LYS A 507 42.81 -32.92 22.41
CA LYS A 507 44.12 -32.22 22.42
C LYS A 507 44.03 -30.72 22.09
N LEU A 508 43.07 -30.32 21.26
CA LEU A 508 42.91 -28.94 20.80
C LEU A 508 42.06 -28.10 21.76
N VAL A 509 41.09 -28.71 22.44
CA VAL A 509 40.09 -27.99 23.25
C VAL A 509 40.02 -28.43 24.72
N GLY A 510 40.83 -29.41 25.13
CA GLY A 510 40.90 -29.96 26.50
C GLY A 510 40.09 -31.26 26.69
N GLU A 511 40.58 -32.17 27.54
CA GLU A 511 40.03 -33.53 27.71
C GLU A 511 38.67 -33.60 28.41
N ASN A 512 38.21 -32.51 29.04
CA ASN A 512 36.97 -32.48 29.83
C ASN A 512 35.82 -31.68 29.18
N THR A 513 36.01 -31.22 27.94
CA THR A 513 35.13 -30.23 27.33
C THR A 513 33.90 -30.85 26.66
N ILE A 514 34.02 -32.10 26.20
CA ILE A 514 32.90 -32.94 25.73
C ILE A 514 33.28 -34.41 25.98
N ASN A 515 32.32 -35.23 26.42
CA ASN A 515 32.58 -36.66 26.57
C ASN A 515 32.48 -37.38 25.21
N TYR A 516 33.06 -38.57 25.12
CA TYR A 516 33.10 -39.34 23.87
C TYR A 516 31.71 -39.60 23.26
N PRO A 517 30.69 -40.04 24.02
CA PRO A 517 29.34 -40.22 23.48
C PRO A 517 28.72 -38.96 22.86
N ASP A 518 28.90 -37.80 23.49
CA ASP A 518 28.35 -36.53 23.00
C ASP A 518 29.13 -36.04 21.77
N PHE A 519 30.44 -36.22 21.72
CA PHE A 519 31.25 -35.94 20.52
C PHE A 519 30.84 -36.82 19.35
N GLU A 520 30.65 -38.12 19.60
CA GLU A 520 30.22 -39.10 18.61
C GLU A 520 28.83 -38.76 18.03
N PHE A 521 27.90 -38.36 18.89
CA PHE A 521 26.57 -37.89 18.49
C PHE A 521 26.65 -36.70 17.51
N TRP A 522 27.41 -35.66 17.85
CA TRP A 522 27.55 -34.48 16.99
C TRP A 522 28.35 -34.75 15.72
N TYR A 523 29.38 -35.58 15.79
CA TYR A 523 30.17 -35.99 14.63
C TYR A 523 29.30 -36.68 13.58
N TYR A 524 28.46 -37.65 13.97
CA TYR A 524 27.56 -38.33 13.03
C TYR A 524 26.41 -37.45 12.55
N ARG A 525 25.88 -36.57 13.40
CA ARG A 525 24.84 -35.61 12.99
C ARG A 525 25.34 -34.65 11.90
N ILE A 526 26.56 -34.14 12.05
CA ILE A 526 27.20 -33.25 11.06
C ILE A 526 27.62 -34.04 9.81
N TYR A 527 28.12 -35.28 9.97
CA TYR A 527 28.46 -36.16 8.84
C TYR A 527 27.24 -36.50 7.96
N ARG A 528 26.06 -36.73 8.57
CA ARG A 528 24.80 -36.98 7.85
C ARG A 528 24.24 -35.72 7.19
N LEU A 529 24.31 -34.56 7.86
CA LEU A 529 23.99 -33.26 7.26
C LEU A 529 24.86 -32.95 6.03
N TYR A 530 26.16 -33.26 6.10
CA TYR A 530 27.08 -33.12 4.97
C TYR A 530 26.73 -34.06 3.79
N ARG A 531 26.03 -35.18 4.05
CA ARG A 531 25.56 -36.12 3.02
C ARG A 531 24.12 -35.90 2.55
N GLY A 532 23.37 -34.99 3.17
CA GLY A 532 22.00 -34.65 2.76
C GLY A 532 20.94 -35.71 3.10
N GLU A 533 21.18 -36.57 4.11
CA GLU A 533 20.23 -37.60 4.56
C GLU A 533 19.29 -37.02 5.65
N HIS A 534 17.96 -37.03 5.42
CA HIS A 534 16.93 -36.70 6.42
C HIS A 534 16.33 -37.98 7.02
N ASP A 535 16.30 -38.10 8.35
CA ASP A 535 16.02 -39.35 9.11
C ASP A 535 14.52 -39.60 9.41
N ASP A 536 14.11 -40.87 9.29
CA ASP A 536 12.75 -41.42 9.46
C ASP A 536 12.71 -42.46 10.62
N CYS A 537 13.44 -42.19 11.71
CA CYS A 537 13.71 -43.19 12.76
C CYS A 537 13.52 -42.63 14.19
N ASP A 538 12.28 -42.33 14.55
CA ASP A 538 11.89 -41.92 15.92
C ASP A 538 11.34 -43.12 16.75
N GLN A 539 11.62 -44.38 16.38
CA GLN A 539 10.97 -45.55 16.99
C GLN A 539 11.86 -46.58 17.69
N ILE A 540 13.19 -46.47 17.70
CA ILE A 540 14.02 -47.49 18.37
C ILE A 540 15.09 -46.83 19.26
N ILE A 541 14.91 -47.02 20.57
CA ILE A 541 15.76 -46.62 21.71
C ILE A 541 15.36 -45.27 22.34
N ASN A 542 14.59 -45.38 23.42
CA ASN A 542 14.21 -44.29 24.33
C ASN A 542 15.25 -44.18 25.46
N PRO A 543 16.15 -43.18 25.48
CA PRO A 543 16.56 -42.55 26.71
C PRO A 543 15.62 -41.37 26.95
N VAL A 544 15.02 -41.32 28.15
CA VAL A 544 14.12 -40.26 28.66
C VAL A 544 14.30 -38.95 27.90
N ARG A 545 13.29 -38.53 27.12
CA ARG A 545 13.27 -37.23 26.44
C ARG A 545 13.45 -36.13 27.50
N LYS A 546 14.69 -35.71 27.71
CA LYS A 546 15.02 -34.53 28.49
C LYS A 546 14.54 -33.32 27.68
N THR A 547 13.66 -32.56 28.28
CA THR A 547 13.13 -31.30 27.77
C THR A 547 14.05 -30.15 28.19
N ILE A 548 13.80 -28.94 27.68
CA ILE A 548 14.49 -27.73 28.16
C ILE A 548 14.37 -27.59 29.69
N MET A 549 13.30 -28.10 30.29
CA MET A 549 13.04 -28.05 31.73
C MET A 549 13.97 -28.93 32.56
N ASP A 550 14.67 -29.88 31.93
CA ASP A 550 15.67 -30.73 32.58
C ASP A 550 17.07 -30.07 32.59
N MET A 551 17.18 -28.85 32.04
CA MET A 551 18.42 -28.08 32.01
C MET A 551 18.68 -27.38 33.35
N PRO A 552 19.93 -27.40 33.88
CA PRO A 552 20.25 -26.67 35.10
C PRO A 552 19.90 -25.18 34.99
N VAL A 553 19.23 -24.64 36.00
CA VAL A 553 18.78 -23.23 36.05
C VAL A 553 19.95 -22.25 35.85
N SER A 554 21.15 -22.58 36.33
CA SER A 554 22.36 -21.78 36.12
C SER A 554 22.78 -21.67 34.65
N LEU A 555 22.51 -22.70 33.84
CA LEU A 555 22.74 -22.68 32.39
C LEU A 555 21.63 -21.92 31.67
N MET A 556 20.38 -22.02 32.14
CA MET A 556 19.26 -21.24 31.60
C MET A 556 19.50 -19.73 31.74
N TYR A 557 20.03 -19.27 32.89
CA TYR A 557 20.42 -17.87 33.09
C TYR A 557 21.56 -17.41 32.17
N LYS A 558 22.49 -18.31 31.82
CA LYS A 558 23.55 -18.00 30.85
C LYS A 558 22.98 -17.86 29.44
N ILE A 559 22.11 -18.78 29.01
CA ILE A 559 21.44 -18.72 27.70
C ILE A 559 20.61 -17.45 27.57
N THR A 560 19.79 -17.10 28.56
CA THR A 560 19.04 -15.83 28.52
C THR A 560 19.96 -14.62 28.45
N GLY A 561 21.15 -14.67 29.05
CA GLY A 561 22.17 -13.63 28.94
C GLY A 561 22.70 -13.40 27.51
N TYR A 562 22.72 -14.42 26.66
CA TYR A 562 23.21 -14.34 25.27
C TYR A 562 22.13 -13.98 24.25
N LEU A 563 20.86 -14.16 24.60
CA LEU A 563 19.74 -13.80 23.73
C LEU A 563 19.51 -12.30 23.73
N ASP A 564 19.19 -11.75 22.57
CA ASP A 564 18.84 -10.35 22.47
C ASP A 564 17.49 -10.04 23.13
N THR A 565 17.25 -8.76 23.35
CA THR A 565 16.09 -8.23 24.05
C THR A 565 14.78 -8.77 23.49
N VAL A 566 14.71 -8.98 22.17
CA VAL A 566 13.53 -9.49 21.47
C VAL A 566 13.42 -11.01 21.59
N GLU A 567 14.51 -11.75 21.46
CA GLU A 567 14.55 -13.21 21.63
C GLU A 567 14.08 -13.67 23.02
N ARG A 568 14.43 -12.89 24.05
CA ARG A 568 13.94 -13.11 25.42
C ARG A 568 12.41 -12.99 25.53
N THR A 569 11.77 -12.12 24.75
CA THR A 569 10.30 -11.98 24.77
C THR A 569 9.59 -13.23 24.24
N TYR A 570 10.18 -13.93 23.27
CA TYR A 570 9.65 -15.20 22.79
C TYR A 570 9.76 -16.30 23.84
N LEU A 571 10.94 -16.47 24.46
CA LEU A 571 11.14 -17.45 25.53
C LEU A 571 10.17 -17.26 26.69
N ARG A 572 9.89 -16.00 27.05
CA ARG A 572 8.93 -15.62 28.08
C ARG A 572 7.51 -16.12 27.78
N SER A 573 7.11 -16.16 26.52
CA SER A 573 5.76 -16.58 26.10
C SER A 573 5.55 -18.09 26.12
N MET A 574 6.62 -18.89 26.18
CA MET A 574 6.56 -20.35 26.01
C MET A 574 6.09 -21.11 27.27
N ASN A 575 6.51 -20.71 28.48
CA ASN A 575 6.10 -21.35 29.74
C ASN A 575 6.36 -20.44 30.97
N ARG A 576 5.62 -20.65 32.07
CA ARG A 576 5.79 -19.98 33.37
C ARG A 576 7.22 -20.07 33.93
N CYS A 577 7.91 -21.20 33.81
CA CYS A 577 9.28 -21.32 34.34
C CYS A 577 10.29 -20.46 33.55
N LEU A 578 10.21 -20.46 32.22
CA LEU A 578 11.03 -19.60 31.36
C LEU A 578 10.68 -18.11 31.54
N LYS A 579 9.41 -17.81 31.81
CA LYS A 579 8.94 -16.47 32.17
C LYS A 579 9.67 -15.94 33.41
N ASP A 580 9.77 -16.72 34.47
CA ASP A 580 10.44 -16.33 35.73
C ASP A 580 11.95 -16.11 35.52
N ILE A 581 12.58 -16.94 34.66
CA ILE A 581 14.01 -16.82 34.31
C ILE A 581 14.29 -15.57 33.46
N VAL A 582 13.40 -15.25 32.52
CA VAL A 582 13.51 -14.03 31.69
C VAL A 582 13.23 -12.78 32.52
N ASP A 583 12.27 -12.82 33.46
CA ASP A 583 11.92 -11.68 34.32
C ASP A 583 13.03 -11.26 35.29
N PHE A 584 14.00 -12.14 35.56
CA PHE A 584 15.13 -11.82 36.44
C PHE A 584 16.00 -10.67 35.92
N ARG A 585 15.97 -10.39 34.61
CA ARG A 585 16.61 -9.22 33.99
C ARG A 585 15.64 -8.53 33.02
N PRO A 586 14.87 -7.52 33.46
CA PRO A 586 13.93 -6.84 32.59
C PRO A 586 14.65 -6.22 31.39
N PRO A 587 14.16 -6.43 30.16
CA PRO A 587 14.75 -5.88 28.95
C PRO A 587 14.69 -4.36 28.94
N SER A 588 15.71 -3.74 28.35
CA SER A 588 15.70 -2.34 27.95
C SER A 588 15.65 -2.26 26.45
N PHE A 589 14.72 -1.45 25.92
CA PHE A 589 14.65 -1.11 24.50
C PHE A 589 15.10 0.33 24.31
N ASP A 590 15.92 0.57 23.28
CA ASP A 590 16.24 1.90 22.83
C ASP A 590 15.06 2.52 22.10
N VAL A 591 14.42 1.76 21.21
CA VAL A 591 13.27 2.20 20.43
C VAL A 591 12.19 1.14 20.38
N ILE A 592 10.97 1.52 20.77
CA ILE A 592 9.75 0.78 20.45
C ILE A 592 8.92 1.70 19.53
N ASP A 593 8.66 1.25 18.31
CA ASP A 593 7.80 1.96 17.37
C ASP A 593 6.59 1.08 17.06
N ILE A 594 5.38 1.62 17.16
CA ILE A 594 4.14 0.90 16.90
C ILE A 594 3.29 1.77 15.97
N SER A 595 3.00 1.24 14.79
CA SER A 595 2.15 1.88 13.79
C SER A 595 0.99 0.97 13.42
N ALA A 596 -0.23 1.51 13.48
CA ALA A 596 -1.45 0.81 13.16
C ALA A 596 -2.30 1.64 12.18
N ASP A 597 -2.65 1.05 11.05
CA ASP A 597 -3.57 1.61 10.05
C ASP A 597 -4.62 0.56 9.66
N ASP A 598 -5.54 0.90 8.76
CA ASP A 598 -6.66 0.01 8.38
C ASP A 598 -6.23 -1.29 7.69
N LYS A 599 -4.96 -1.40 7.28
CA LYS A 599 -4.44 -2.53 6.50
C LYS A 599 -3.38 -3.32 7.25
N SER A 600 -2.73 -2.74 8.26
CA SER A 600 -1.58 -3.32 8.92
C SER A 600 -1.35 -2.82 10.36
N LEU A 601 -0.73 -3.69 11.15
CA LEU A 601 -0.10 -3.41 12.43
C LEU A 601 1.39 -3.69 12.28
N LYS A 602 2.21 -2.64 12.31
CA LYS A 602 3.68 -2.72 12.26
C LYS A 602 4.23 -2.35 13.62
N TRP A 603 5.24 -3.08 14.07
CA TRP A 603 5.98 -2.68 15.27
C TRP A 603 7.46 -2.99 15.12
N LYS A 604 8.29 -2.12 15.67
CA LYS A 604 9.73 -2.24 15.68
C LYS A 604 10.20 -2.29 17.12
N LEU A 605 11.04 -3.28 17.42
CA LEU A 605 11.74 -3.42 18.70
C LEU A 605 13.24 -3.32 18.41
N ASP A 606 13.83 -2.18 18.76
CA ASP A 606 15.18 -1.78 18.38
C ASP A 606 15.43 -1.97 16.87
N ASN A 607 16.25 -2.93 16.46
CA ASN A 607 16.61 -3.16 15.06
C ASN A 607 15.71 -4.19 14.36
N LYS A 608 14.74 -4.80 15.06
CA LYS A 608 13.85 -5.83 14.50
C LYS A 608 12.48 -5.25 14.18
N LEU A 609 12.09 -5.34 12.90
CA LEU A 609 10.80 -4.86 12.40
C LEU A 609 9.85 -6.04 12.18
N PHE A 610 8.63 -5.86 12.67
CA PHE A 610 7.53 -6.79 12.56
C PHE A 610 6.36 -6.13 11.85
N SER A 611 5.60 -6.94 11.12
CA SER A 611 4.36 -6.50 10.50
C SER A 611 3.35 -7.64 10.45
N CYS A 612 2.14 -7.32 10.87
CA CYS A 612 0.93 -8.08 10.61
C CYS A 612 0.08 -7.25 9.67
N GLY A 613 -0.48 -7.84 8.63
CA GLY A 613 -1.35 -7.07 7.75
C GLY A 613 -2.08 -7.92 6.75
N LEU A 614 -2.89 -7.24 5.96
CA LEU A 614 -3.46 -7.77 4.75
C LEU A 614 -2.40 -7.69 3.67
N SER A 615 -2.08 -8.83 3.04
CA SER A 615 -1.31 -8.79 1.80
C SER A 615 -2.18 -8.17 0.72
N ASP A 616 -1.53 -7.70 -0.34
CA ASP A 616 -2.21 -7.20 -1.55
C ASP A 616 -3.16 -8.25 -2.18
N TYR A 617 -3.10 -9.50 -1.72
CA TYR A 617 -3.88 -10.66 -2.15
C TYR A 617 -4.92 -11.14 -1.10
N GLY A 618 -5.23 -10.31 -0.09
CA GLY A 618 -6.25 -10.63 0.95
C GLY A 618 -5.80 -11.70 1.97
N GLY A 619 -4.59 -12.23 1.86
CA GLY A 619 -4.00 -13.15 2.82
C GLY A 619 -3.54 -12.40 4.07
N ARG A 620 -3.93 -12.85 5.25
CA ARG A 620 -3.40 -12.29 6.50
C ARG A 620 -2.03 -12.90 6.77
N PHE A 621 -1.02 -12.06 6.83
CA PHE A 621 0.36 -12.50 7.06
C PHE A 621 0.90 -11.93 8.36
N LEU A 622 1.85 -12.67 8.93
CA LEU A 622 2.83 -12.16 9.87
C LEU A 622 4.19 -12.25 9.19
N LYS A 623 4.91 -11.12 9.14
CA LYS A 623 6.25 -11.03 8.56
C LYS A 623 7.20 -10.41 9.57
N ILE A 624 8.27 -11.16 9.87
CA ILE A 624 9.45 -10.65 10.55
C ILE A 624 10.39 -10.21 9.41
N LEU A 625 10.62 -8.91 9.25
CA LEU A 625 11.60 -8.43 8.27
C LEU A 625 12.99 -8.83 8.79
N ASN A 626 13.46 -9.99 8.28
CA ASN A 626 14.78 -10.65 8.36
C ASN A 626 14.65 -12.19 8.30
N SER A 627 13.44 -12.75 8.31
CA SER A 627 13.19 -14.16 7.98
C SER A 627 12.50 -14.30 6.63
N SER A 628 12.95 -15.24 5.80
CA SER A 628 12.36 -15.56 4.49
C SER A 628 10.99 -16.26 4.56
N SER A 629 10.40 -16.40 5.75
CA SER A 629 9.14 -17.09 5.98
C SER A 629 8.00 -16.12 6.30
N GLU A 630 6.92 -16.21 5.53
CA GLU A 630 5.63 -15.57 5.82
C GLU A 630 4.69 -16.60 6.46
N ILE A 631 4.11 -16.27 7.62
CA ILE A 631 3.17 -17.17 8.30
C ILE A 631 1.74 -16.73 7.94
N LYS A 632 1.07 -17.51 7.09
CA LYS A 632 -0.35 -17.33 6.76
C LYS A 632 -1.21 -17.73 7.96
N HIS A 633 -2.20 -16.91 8.30
CA HIS A 633 -3.13 -17.20 9.40
C HIS A 633 -4.56 -16.72 9.09
N ASN A 634 -5.56 -17.32 9.76
CA ASN A 634 -6.98 -17.00 9.53
C ASN A 634 -7.57 -16.03 10.58
N GLU A 635 -6.77 -15.55 11.53
CA GLU A 635 -7.23 -14.67 12.64
C GLU A 635 -7.06 -13.18 12.33
N CYS A 636 -7.74 -12.31 13.07
CA CYS A 636 -7.61 -10.85 12.90
C CYS A 636 -6.13 -10.45 13.05
N TYR A 637 -5.56 -9.73 12.09
CA TYR A 637 -4.13 -9.41 12.09
C TYR A 637 -3.74 -8.49 13.27
N PHE A 638 -4.65 -7.65 13.74
CA PHE A 638 -4.48 -6.92 15.00
C PHE A 638 -4.45 -7.85 16.20
N LYS A 639 -5.37 -8.83 16.28
CA LYS A 639 -5.35 -9.85 17.34
C LYS A 639 -4.01 -10.59 17.33
N LYS A 640 -3.54 -11.04 16.16
CA LYS A 640 -2.28 -11.76 16.01
C LYS A 640 -1.07 -10.91 16.38
N GLY A 641 -0.98 -9.68 15.89
CA GLY A 641 0.13 -8.78 16.26
C GLY A 641 0.12 -8.44 17.75
N MET A 642 -1.06 -8.29 18.35
CA MET A 642 -1.19 -8.10 19.80
C MET A 642 -0.80 -9.33 20.62
N GLU A 643 -0.89 -10.56 20.10
CA GLU A 643 -0.32 -11.75 20.76
C GLU A 643 1.20 -11.66 20.92
N TYR A 644 1.89 -11.03 19.97
CA TYR A 644 3.33 -10.80 20.03
C TYR A 644 3.69 -9.57 20.85
N LEU A 645 2.94 -8.48 20.69
CA LEU A 645 3.25 -7.19 21.31
C LEU A 645 2.83 -7.11 22.79
N SER A 646 1.66 -7.68 23.14
CA SER A 646 1.12 -7.59 24.50
C SER A 646 2.04 -8.18 25.58
N PRO A 647 2.71 -9.33 25.37
CA PRO A 647 3.68 -9.85 26.34
C PRO A 647 4.84 -8.90 26.62
N VAL A 648 5.29 -8.14 25.62
CA VAL A 648 6.39 -7.15 25.73
C VAL A 648 5.93 -5.95 26.56
N LEU A 649 4.79 -5.37 26.21
CA LEU A 649 4.26 -4.19 26.90
C LEU A 649 3.76 -4.49 28.32
N LYS A 650 3.55 -5.76 28.67
CA LYS A 650 3.19 -6.21 30.04
C LYS A 650 4.39 -6.62 30.89
N MET A 651 5.62 -6.42 30.43
CA MET A 651 6.81 -6.78 31.20
C MET A 651 6.97 -5.86 32.42
N ALA A 652 7.13 -6.46 33.59
CA ALA A 652 7.39 -5.70 34.80
C ALA A 652 8.76 -5.01 34.69
N ASN A 653 8.83 -3.74 35.10
CA ASN A 653 10.06 -2.93 35.06
C ASN A 653 10.67 -2.75 33.66
N LEU A 654 9.88 -2.86 32.59
CA LEU A 654 10.30 -2.55 31.23
C LEU A 654 10.87 -1.13 31.17
N LYS A 655 12.04 -0.97 30.54
CA LYS A 655 12.68 0.34 30.31
C LYS A 655 12.70 0.64 28.82
N VAL A 656 12.18 1.79 28.41
CA VAL A 656 12.10 2.21 27.01
C VAL A 656 12.68 3.62 26.86
N ASN A 657 13.73 3.79 26.06
CA ASN A 657 14.30 5.13 25.85
C ASN A 657 13.40 5.99 24.95
N HIS A 658 12.87 5.43 23.86
CA HIS A 658 11.95 6.12 22.96
C HIS A 658 10.76 5.23 22.56
N LEU A 659 9.54 5.71 22.80
CA LEU A 659 8.30 5.05 22.38
C LEU A 659 7.61 5.91 21.32
N SER A 660 7.38 5.35 20.13
CA SER A 660 6.60 5.97 19.06
C SER A 660 5.29 5.21 18.87
N LEU A 661 4.17 5.93 18.92
CA LEU A 661 2.82 5.41 18.73
C LEU A 661 2.13 6.19 17.61
N ASN A 662 1.85 5.51 16.51
CA ASN A 662 1.10 6.07 15.38
C ASN A 662 -0.15 5.20 15.11
N ILE A 663 -1.26 5.52 15.76
CA ILE A 663 -2.48 4.70 15.81
C ILE A 663 -3.60 5.38 15.01
N MET A 664 -3.67 5.09 13.71
CA MET A 664 -4.65 5.66 12.80
C MET A 664 -5.91 4.79 12.62
N ASN A 665 -6.01 3.67 13.34
CA ASN A 665 -7.14 2.75 13.30
C ASN A 665 -7.84 2.64 14.66
N GLY A 666 -9.18 2.66 14.65
CA GLY A 666 -10.04 2.58 15.84
C GLY A 666 -10.39 1.17 16.34
N SER A 667 -9.63 0.15 15.98
CA SER A 667 -9.90 -1.25 16.34
C SER A 667 -9.93 -1.45 17.86
N ALA A 668 -10.96 -2.14 18.33
CA ALA A 668 -11.11 -2.48 19.76
C ALA A 668 -9.92 -3.30 20.32
N HIS A 669 -9.16 -3.99 19.47
CA HIS A 669 -7.97 -4.73 19.88
C HIS A 669 -6.82 -3.84 20.34
N LEU A 670 -6.79 -2.58 19.93
CA LEU A 670 -5.77 -1.59 20.31
C LEU A 670 -6.16 -0.76 21.53
N ASN A 671 -7.38 -0.95 22.06
CA ASN A 671 -7.85 -0.17 23.21
C ASN A 671 -6.94 -0.35 24.44
N ASN A 672 -6.43 -1.56 24.65
CA ASN A 672 -5.55 -1.89 25.77
C ASN A 672 -4.08 -2.04 25.35
N LEU A 673 -3.61 -1.19 24.43
CA LEU A 673 -2.23 -1.24 23.93
C LEU A 673 -1.20 -1.09 25.05
N LEU A 674 -1.44 -0.15 25.98
CA LEU A 674 -0.59 0.12 27.13
C LEU A 674 -1.29 -0.29 28.44
N PRO A 675 -1.35 -1.60 28.75
CA PRO A 675 -2.13 -2.10 29.88
C PRO A 675 -1.47 -1.83 31.24
N VAL A 676 -0.16 -1.56 31.26
CA VAL A 676 0.62 -1.30 32.47
C VAL A 676 1.62 -0.16 32.16
N PRO A 677 1.73 0.87 33.02
CA PRO A 677 2.75 1.90 32.88
C PRO A 677 4.16 1.29 33.03
N PHE A 678 5.11 1.75 32.24
CA PHE A 678 6.51 1.34 32.33
C PHE A 678 7.47 2.55 32.27
N HIS A 679 8.75 2.30 32.56
CA HIS A 679 9.78 3.33 32.62
C HIS A 679 10.11 3.84 31.22
N MET A 680 9.91 5.14 30.97
CA MET A 680 10.03 5.71 29.63
C MET A 680 10.52 7.15 29.66
N LYS A 681 11.51 7.48 28.80
CA LYS A 681 12.10 8.82 28.73
C LYS A 681 11.49 9.72 27.67
N ASN A 682 11.19 9.19 26.49
CA ASN A 682 10.73 9.99 25.36
C ASN A 682 9.52 9.30 24.70
N VAL A 683 8.50 10.08 24.34
CA VAL A 683 7.32 9.56 23.64
C VAL A 683 6.95 10.41 22.44
N SER A 684 6.54 9.76 21.36
CA SER A 684 5.84 10.36 20.24
C SER A 684 4.45 9.72 20.12
N ILE A 685 3.38 10.52 20.13
CA ILE A 685 1.99 10.04 20.05
C ILE A 685 1.26 10.76 18.92
N ARG A 686 0.70 9.95 18.02
CA ARG A 686 -0.27 10.36 17.01
C ARG A 686 -1.39 9.33 16.97
N ALA A 687 -2.64 9.77 17.09
CA ALA A 687 -3.80 8.89 16.97
C ALA A 687 -4.86 9.49 16.05
N PHE A 688 -5.84 8.66 15.65
CA PHE A 688 -6.95 9.06 14.77
C PHE A 688 -7.88 10.13 15.38
N ASN A 689 -7.82 10.36 16.70
CA ASN A 689 -8.42 11.50 17.37
C ASN A 689 -7.62 11.88 18.65
N ILE A 690 -7.79 13.11 19.13
CA ILE A 690 -7.06 13.62 20.29
C ILE A 690 -7.39 12.88 21.59
N ASN A 691 -8.64 12.47 21.79
CA ASN A 691 -9.06 11.71 22.98
C ASN A 691 -8.26 10.41 23.14
N LYS A 692 -8.01 9.71 22.02
CA LYS A 692 -7.19 8.50 22.04
C LYS A 692 -5.73 8.83 22.30
N SER A 693 -5.19 9.93 21.76
CA SER A 693 -3.85 10.40 22.09
C SER A 693 -3.70 10.72 23.58
N LEU A 694 -4.70 11.36 24.20
CA LEU A 694 -4.75 11.69 25.63
C LEU A 694 -4.86 10.44 26.49
N GLU A 695 -5.65 9.45 26.10
CA GLU A 695 -5.75 8.15 26.76
C GLU A 695 -4.38 7.43 26.78
N LEU A 696 -3.69 7.39 25.63
CA LEU A 696 -2.37 6.78 25.49
C LEU A 696 -1.32 7.54 26.31
N LEU A 697 -1.35 8.87 26.31
CA LEU A 697 -0.45 9.69 27.13
C LEU A 697 -0.68 9.44 28.62
N SER A 698 -1.93 9.41 29.04
CA SER A 698 -2.35 9.22 30.44
C SER A 698 -1.97 7.85 31.00
N ALA A 699 -1.84 6.84 30.13
CA ALA A 699 -1.39 5.49 30.51
C ALA A 699 0.11 5.41 30.87
N LEU A 700 0.90 6.46 30.59
CA LEU A 700 2.36 6.47 30.80
C LEU A 700 2.73 7.02 32.18
N ASN A 701 3.83 6.54 32.76
CA ASN A 701 4.31 7.05 34.04
C ASN A 701 4.95 8.44 33.86
N PRO A 702 4.42 9.51 34.48
CA PRO A 702 4.90 10.87 34.25
C PRO A 702 6.24 11.18 34.94
N GLY A 703 6.67 10.39 35.93
CA GLY A 703 7.83 10.70 36.77
C GLY A 703 9.20 10.61 36.08
N GLU A 704 9.32 9.89 34.97
CA GLU A 704 10.58 9.67 34.24
C GLU A 704 10.57 10.24 32.82
N LEU A 705 9.44 10.83 32.42
CA LEU A 705 9.22 11.36 31.08
C LEU A 705 10.00 12.66 30.88
N GLU A 706 10.98 12.65 29.99
CA GLU A 706 11.80 13.81 29.67
C GLU A 706 11.26 14.58 28.47
N SER A 707 10.81 13.89 27.42
CA SER A 707 10.27 14.54 26.22
C SER A 707 8.97 13.95 25.70
N ILE A 708 8.10 14.83 25.19
CA ILE A 708 6.82 14.50 24.58
C ILE A 708 6.77 15.13 23.19
N HIS A 709 6.51 14.33 22.17
CA HIS A 709 6.06 14.77 20.86
C HIS A 709 4.59 14.37 20.70
N PHE A 710 3.69 15.35 20.67
CA PHE A 710 2.24 15.11 20.70
C PHE A 710 1.57 15.69 19.46
N VAL A 711 0.95 14.83 18.65
CA VAL A 711 0.25 15.25 17.43
C VAL A 711 -1.26 15.21 17.66
N ALA A 712 -1.87 16.39 17.67
CA ALA A 712 -3.31 16.58 17.71
C ALA A 712 -3.93 16.43 16.31
N ASP A 713 -5.11 15.81 16.26
CA ASP A 713 -5.94 15.76 15.05
C ASP A 713 -6.55 17.14 14.74
N VAL A 714 -6.88 17.40 13.47
CA VAL A 714 -7.40 18.69 12.98
C VAL A 714 -8.73 19.08 13.65
N ARG A 715 -9.45 18.10 14.21
CA ARG A 715 -10.74 18.31 14.89
C ARG A 715 -10.63 18.61 16.40
N ALA A 716 -9.42 18.73 16.95
CA ALA A 716 -9.23 19.01 18.37
C ALA A 716 -9.89 20.35 18.78
N THR A 717 -10.69 20.33 19.85
CA THR A 717 -11.30 21.55 20.39
C THR A 717 -10.38 22.24 21.39
N ARG A 718 -10.76 23.45 21.82
CA ARG A 718 -10.01 24.18 22.84
C ARG A 718 -10.03 23.44 24.18
N GLU A 719 -11.14 22.78 24.52
CA GLU A 719 -11.27 21.97 25.73
C GLU A 719 -10.29 20.78 25.71
N ASP A 720 -10.16 20.08 24.58
CA ASP A 720 -9.22 18.96 24.43
C ASP A 720 -7.75 19.41 24.64
N ILE A 721 -7.41 20.60 24.14
CA ILE A 721 -6.09 21.22 24.31
C ILE A 721 -5.82 21.57 25.79
N LEU A 722 -6.83 22.11 26.48
CA LEU A 722 -6.70 22.41 27.90
C LEU A 722 -6.53 21.11 28.71
N GLU A 723 -7.23 20.04 28.34
CA GLU A 723 -7.06 18.71 28.96
C GLU A 723 -5.61 18.20 28.81
N PHE A 724 -4.99 18.36 27.64
CA PHE A 724 -3.58 18.02 27.43
C PHE A 724 -2.65 18.73 28.44
N TYR A 725 -2.82 20.03 28.67
CA TYR A 725 -2.02 20.78 29.64
C TYR A 725 -2.26 20.36 31.09
N GLU A 726 -3.43 19.81 31.39
CA GLU A 726 -3.76 19.34 32.74
C GLU A 726 -3.18 17.96 33.05
N THR A 727 -2.67 17.23 32.05
CA THR A 727 -2.03 15.93 32.26
C THR A 727 -0.77 16.02 33.14
N GLU A 728 -0.57 15.02 33.99
CA GLU A 728 0.63 14.92 34.83
C GLU A 728 1.90 14.73 33.99
N GLN A 729 1.75 14.11 32.82
CA GLN A 729 2.82 13.86 31.85
C GLN A 729 3.35 15.18 31.30
N PHE A 730 2.47 16.08 30.86
CA PHE A 730 2.86 17.42 30.40
C PHE A 730 3.53 18.23 31.52
N LYS A 731 2.94 18.24 32.72
CA LYS A 731 3.43 18.99 33.89
C LYS A 731 4.82 18.54 34.38
N LYS A 732 5.23 17.30 34.11
CA LYS A 732 6.54 16.75 34.53
C LYS A 732 7.57 16.65 33.42
N ALA A 733 7.15 16.75 32.15
CA ALA A 733 8.06 16.75 31.02
C ALA A 733 9.08 17.89 31.10
N LYS A 734 10.26 17.69 30.48
CA LYS A 734 11.27 18.74 30.31
C LYS A 734 11.19 19.37 28.91
N ARG A 735 10.74 18.61 27.92
CA ARG A 735 10.67 19.03 26.51
C ARG A 735 9.34 18.63 25.90
N VAL A 736 8.70 19.55 25.18
CA VAL A 736 7.41 19.25 24.51
C VAL A 736 7.40 19.83 23.10
N GLU A 737 7.07 19.00 22.12
CA GLU A 737 6.81 19.42 20.74
C GLU A 737 5.39 19.01 20.35
N SER A 738 4.66 19.91 19.68
CA SER A 738 3.31 19.62 19.21
C SER A 738 2.92 20.47 18.01
N ASN A 739 1.93 20.01 17.26
CA ASN A 739 1.24 20.77 16.21
C ASN A 739 0.01 21.54 16.74
N ILE A 740 -0.21 21.60 18.06
CA ILE A 740 -1.28 22.39 18.68
C ILE A 740 -0.96 23.89 18.56
N TYR A 741 -1.90 24.68 18.05
CA TYR A 741 -1.78 26.13 17.97
C TYR A 741 -1.91 26.78 19.36
N LEU A 742 -0.87 27.51 19.78
CA LEU A 742 -0.84 28.23 21.06
C LEU A 742 -1.49 29.60 20.96
N HIS A 743 -2.15 30.01 22.03
CA HIS A 743 -2.38 31.42 22.36
C HIS A 743 -1.27 31.91 23.30
N GLU A 744 -0.96 33.20 23.30
CA GLU A 744 0.14 33.79 24.09
C GLU A 744 0.08 33.40 25.58
N TYR A 745 -1.10 33.51 26.18
CA TYR A 745 -1.29 33.21 27.60
C TYR A 745 -1.18 31.72 27.95
N ASP A 746 -1.21 30.81 26.96
CA ASP A 746 -0.94 29.40 27.22
C ASP A 746 0.50 29.18 27.66
N LEU A 747 1.43 30.04 27.23
CA LEU A 747 2.85 29.96 27.58
C LEU A 747 3.09 30.01 29.09
N LEU A 748 2.20 30.64 29.88
CA LEU A 748 2.31 30.63 31.35
C LEU A 748 2.38 29.21 31.93
N ARG A 749 1.79 28.23 31.23
CA ARG A 749 1.78 26.81 31.60
C ARG A 749 3.09 26.08 31.27
N PHE A 750 4.05 26.74 30.63
CA PHE A 750 5.26 26.13 30.04
C PHE A 750 6.52 26.47 30.84
N SER A 751 6.40 27.25 31.92
CA SER A 751 7.52 27.74 32.75
C SER A 751 8.40 26.62 33.33
N HIS A 752 7.88 25.40 33.48
CA HIS A 752 8.62 24.23 33.93
C HIS A 752 9.48 23.57 32.84
N LEU A 753 9.18 23.83 31.56
CA LEU A 753 9.86 23.23 30.42
C LEU A 753 11.23 23.86 30.17
N LYS A 754 12.19 23.02 29.81
CA LYS A 754 13.51 23.44 29.31
C LYS A 754 13.44 23.85 27.85
N SER A 755 12.65 23.13 27.05
CA SER A 755 12.49 23.46 25.64
C SER A 755 11.12 23.08 25.12
N PHE A 756 10.62 23.81 24.14
CA PHE A 756 9.34 23.48 23.49
C PHE A 756 9.26 23.97 22.05
N LYS A 757 8.45 23.30 21.23
CA LYS A 757 8.21 23.66 19.83
C LYS A 757 6.73 23.55 19.46
N PHE A 758 6.13 24.65 19.05
CA PHE A 758 4.69 24.76 18.83
C PHE A 758 4.37 25.77 17.72
N PRO A 759 3.28 25.58 16.95
CA PRO A 759 2.72 26.65 16.15
C PRO A 759 1.97 27.69 17.00
N ILE A 760 1.89 28.93 16.53
CA ILE A 760 1.12 30.02 17.16
C ILE A 760 -0.15 30.29 16.34
N ASN A 761 -1.28 30.50 17.03
CA ASN A 761 -2.54 30.88 16.41
C ASN A 761 -2.48 32.34 15.94
N TYR A 762 -2.64 32.58 14.63
CA TYR A 762 -2.55 33.91 14.00
C TYR A 762 -3.91 34.48 13.59
N ARG A 763 -5.04 33.82 13.95
CA ARG A 763 -6.38 34.35 13.65
C ARG A 763 -6.68 35.67 14.38
N GLU A 764 -5.89 36.01 15.38
CA GLU A 764 -5.91 37.26 16.13
C GLU A 764 -4.50 37.86 16.12
N PRO A 765 -4.33 39.20 16.19
CA PRO A 765 -3.01 39.83 16.27
C PRO A 765 -2.22 39.28 17.46
N VAL A 766 -0.98 38.88 17.22
CA VAL A 766 -0.11 38.29 18.23
C VAL A 766 0.81 39.36 18.81
N ASP A 767 0.75 39.57 20.12
CA ASP A 767 1.63 40.44 20.89
C ASP A 767 2.92 39.69 21.26
N PHE A 768 3.98 39.94 20.49
CA PHE A 768 5.29 39.33 20.74
C PHE A 768 5.99 39.91 21.98
N GLU A 769 5.58 41.07 22.49
CA GLU A 769 6.08 41.61 23.75
C GLU A 769 5.61 40.75 24.92
N ILE A 770 4.34 40.34 24.92
CA ILE A 770 3.81 39.41 25.93
C ILE A 770 4.57 38.08 25.89
N ILE A 771 4.84 37.53 24.70
CA ILE A 771 5.62 36.29 24.55
C ILE A 771 7.04 36.47 25.12
N ARG A 772 7.73 37.56 24.76
CA ARG A 772 9.07 37.91 25.26
C ARG A 772 9.06 38.00 26.78
N ASP A 773 8.11 38.73 27.35
CA ASP A 773 8.02 39.01 28.77
C ASP A 773 7.72 37.73 29.55
N ILE A 774 6.77 36.91 29.11
CA ILE A 774 6.49 35.60 29.72
C ILE A 774 7.72 34.70 29.70
N ILE A 775 8.36 34.50 28.54
CA ILE A 775 9.52 33.60 28.40
C ILE A 775 10.71 34.09 29.24
N SER A 776 10.86 35.41 29.39
CA SER A 776 11.93 35.99 30.22
C SER A 776 11.85 35.58 31.69
N THR A 777 10.65 35.21 32.18
CA THR A 777 10.43 34.72 33.55
C THR A 777 10.82 33.26 33.76
N PHE A 778 11.14 32.52 32.69
CA PHE A 778 11.37 31.07 32.81
C PHE A 778 12.80 30.77 33.27
N ASP A 779 12.93 30.25 34.49
CA ASP A 779 14.22 29.93 35.09
C ASP A 779 14.93 28.77 34.38
N LYS A 780 14.20 27.71 34.05
CA LYS A 780 14.72 26.46 33.48
C LYS A 780 14.85 26.48 31.95
N PHE A 781 14.37 27.53 31.30
CA PHE A 781 14.29 27.63 29.86
C PHE A 781 15.67 27.65 29.18
N GLU A 782 15.82 26.85 28.14
CA GLU A 782 17.01 26.74 27.28
C GLU A 782 16.70 27.26 25.87
N SER A 783 15.61 26.80 25.24
CA SER A 783 15.21 27.26 23.90
C SER A 783 13.76 26.91 23.53
N CYS A 784 13.14 27.68 22.65
CA CYS A 784 11.90 27.29 21.96
C CYS A 784 11.89 27.65 20.49
N GLU A 785 10.98 27.01 19.75
CA GLU A 785 10.70 27.30 18.35
C GLU A 785 9.19 27.50 18.17
N LEU A 786 8.82 28.69 17.70
CA LEU A 786 7.45 29.11 17.44
C LEU A 786 7.26 29.25 15.93
N LYS A 787 6.20 28.66 15.37
CA LYS A 787 5.94 28.69 13.91
C LYS A 787 4.57 29.28 13.57
N SER A 788 4.47 29.98 12.45
CA SER A 788 3.19 30.44 11.89
C SER A 788 3.15 30.23 10.37
N ILE A 789 1.95 30.02 9.82
CA ILE A 789 1.73 29.89 8.37
C ILE A 789 1.44 31.30 7.84
N ASN A 790 2.20 31.73 6.83
CA ASN A 790 2.14 33.09 6.31
C ASN A 790 0.95 33.26 5.36
N TYR A 791 -0.17 33.77 5.89
CA TYR A 791 -1.30 34.25 5.10
C TYR A 791 -1.48 35.76 5.34
N GLY A 792 -0.60 36.59 4.76
CA GLY A 792 -0.89 37.98 4.39
C GLY A 792 -1.14 39.04 5.48
N ASP A 793 -1.34 38.69 6.75
CA ASP A 793 -2.01 39.58 7.71
C ASP A 793 -1.27 39.78 9.06
N GLY A 794 0.04 40.06 9.06
CA GLY A 794 0.74 40.61 10.24
C GLY A 794 1.64 39.67 11.05
N PHE A 795 1.95 38.46 10.54
CA PHE A 795 2.98 37.58 11.10
C PHE A 795 4.20 37.50 10.16
N ASP A 796 4.61 38.65 9.62
CA ASP A 796 5.79 38.79 8.76
C ASP A 796 7.01 39.24 9.56
N ILE A 797 8.20 39.03 8.99
CA ILE A 797 9.47 39.32 9.67
C ILE A 797 9.62 40.77 10.14
N ARG A 798 8.95 41.75 9.50
CA ARG A 798 8.96 43.15 9.96
C ARG A 798 8.09 43.30 11.19
N THR A 799 6.83 42.87 11.12
CA THR A 799 5.90 43.03 12.24
C THR A 799 6.44 42.41 13.52
N VAL A 800 6.96 41.17 13.45
CA VAL A 800 7.60 40.51 14.61
C VAL A 800 8.82 41.28 15.11
N ALA A 801 9.65 41.82 14.21
CA ALA A 801 10.84 42.57 14.57
C ALA A 801 10.50 43.94 15.17
N GLU A 802 9.48 44.64 14.65
CA GLU A 802 8.97 45.92 15.16
C GLU A 802 8.41 45.75 16.57
N ASP A 803 7.55 44.75 16.79
CA ASP A 803 6.97 44.46 18.10
C ASP A 803 8.04 44.10 19.15
N LEU A 804 9.08 43.37 18.75
CA LEU A 804 10.19 43.06 19.66
C LEU A 804 11.16 44.25 19.88
N GLY A 805 11.00 45.35 19.16
CA GLY A 805 11.84 46.55 19.22
C GLY A 805 13.21 46.38 18.55
N ALA A 806 13.32 45.48 17.57
CA ALA A 806 14.55 45.27 16.81
C ALA A 806 14.75 46.35 15.73
N GLU A 807 15.99 46.80 15.54
CA GLU A 807 16.31 47.72 14.45
C GLU A 807 16.18 47.01 13.09
N ILE A 808 15.27 47.48 12.24
CA ILE A 808 15.04 46.93 10.91
C ILE A 808 15.95 47.65 9.90
N PRO A 809 16.85 46.93 9.20
CA PRO A 809 17.71 47.55 8.20
C PRO A 809 16.90 48.15 7.05
N PHE A 810 17.29 49.35 6.62
CA PHE A 810 16.66 50.04 5.48
C PHE A 810 17.11 49.38 4.17
N GLY A 811 16.24 48.61 3.51
CA GLY A 811 16.55 47.89 2.27
C GLY A 811 15.75 46.59 2.09
N PRO A 812 16.04 45.77 1.05
CA PRO A 812 15.49 44.42 0.93
C PRO A 812 15.93 43.59 2.16
N LEU A 813 14.96 42.98 2.84
CA LEU A 813 15.20 42.23 4.06
C LEU A 813 16.04 40.98 3.79
N LEU A 814 16.96 40.68 4.70
CA LEU A 814 17.58 39.37 4.80
C LEU A 814 16.50 38.33 5.10
N LYS A 815 16.70 37.07 4.65
CA LYS A 815 15.80 35.94 4.97
C LYS A 815 15.62 35.70 6.48
N THR A 816 16.48 36.28 7.32
CA THR A 816 16.48 36.12 8.78
C THR A 816 16.94 37.39 9.50
N ILE A 817 16.29 37.76 10.61
CA ILE A 817 16.68 38.80 11.56
C ILE A 817 17.08 38.14 12.89
N THR A 818 18.16 38.63 13.50
CA THR A 818 18.56 38.21 14.86
C THR A 818 18.43 39.41 15.79
N TYR A 819 17.64 39.25 16.85
CA TYR A 819 17.43 40.24 17.90
C TYR A 819 17.87 39.67 19.25
N ARG A 820 18.47 40.51 20.10
CA ARG A 820 18.90 40.11 21.44
C ARG A 820 18.25 40.99 22.48
N TYR A 821 17.46 40.37 23.34
CA TYR A 821 16.85 41.02 24.49
C TYR A 821 17.63 40.68 25.76
N ARG A 822 18.02 41.70 26.53
CA ARG A 822 18.65 41.50 27.84
C ARG A 822 17.58 41.23 28.89
N VAL A 823 17.64 40.06 29.53
CA VAL A 823 16.68 39.74 30.60
C VAL A 823 16.93 40.67 31.79
N PRO A 824 15.91 41.40 32.28
CA PRO A 824 16.06 42.29 33.43
C PRO A 824 16.68 41.57 34.63
N GLU A 825 17.59 42.25 35.32
CA GLU A 825 18.25 41.73 36.53
C GLU A 825 19.07 40.43 36.33
N SER A 826 19.26 40.00 35.08
CA SER A 826 20.02 38.80 34.72
C SER A 826 21.25 39.13 33.90
N LYS A 827 22.23 38.21 33.91
CA LYS A 827 23.33 38.22 32.93
C LYS A 827 22.93 37.56 31.60
N ASN A 828 21.77 36.90 31.55
CA ASN A 828 21.32 36.18 30.38
C ASN A 828 20.66 37.11 29.33
N TYR A 829 20.75 36.70 28.07
CA TYR A 829 20.00 37.29 26.97
C TYR A 829 19.06 36.25 26.35
N LEU A 830 17.93 36.71 25.82
CA LEU A 830 17.13 35.94 24.88
C LEU A 830 17.53 36.35 23.46
N GLU A 831 18.11 35.42 22.71
CA GLU A 831 18.40 35.59 21.30
C GLU A 831 17.21 35.08 20.47
N PHE A 832 16.53 35.99 19.79
CA PHE A 832 15.45 35.74 18.87
C PHE A 832 16.02 35.65 17.45
N LYS A 833 15.84 34.51 16.79
CA LYS A 833 16.12 34.34 15.36
C LYS A 833 14.80 34.20 14.64
N ILE A 834 14.42 35.26 13.95
CA ILE A 834 13.19 35.37 13.19
C ILE A 834 13.56 35.09 11.74
N GLY A 835 12.89 34.16 11.09
CA GLY A 835 13.15 33.81 9.70
C GLY A 835 11.86 33.59 8.93
N GLU A 836 11.93 33.88 7.64
CA GLU A 836 10.83 33.70 6.71
C GLU A 836 11.26 32.73 5.61
N GLU A 837 10.50 31.65 5.47
CA GLU A 837 10.57 30.67 4.40
C GLU A 837 9.27 30.74 3.58
N GLU A 838 9.28 30.27 2.33
CA GLU A 838 8.27 30.50 1.27
C GLU A 838 6.79 30.62 1.73
N SER A 839 6.37 29.87 2.75
CA SER A 839 5.00 29.92 3.30
C SER A 839 4.93 29.98 4.85
N HIS A 840 6.04 30.19 5.56
CA HIS A 840 6.09 30.17 7.03
C HIS A 840 7.03 31.22 7.62
N CYS A 841 6.61 31.85 8.71
CA CYS A 841 7.49 32.60 9.60
C CYS A 841 7.80 31.73 10.82
N TYR A 842 9.07 31.68 11.22
CA TYR A 842 9.50 31.00 12.44
C TYR A 842 10.29 31.92 13.35
N ILE A 843 10.15 31.70 14.65
CA ILE A 843 10.89 32.41 15.70
C ILE A 843 11.58 31.34 16.55
N LYS A 844 12.91 31.33 16.53
CA LYS A 844 13.72 30.52 17.43
C LYS A 844 14.25 31.40 18.55
N ILE A 845 13.90 31.07 19.78
CA ILE A 845 14.33 31.81 20.97
C ILE A 845 15.31 30.94 21.74
N VAL A 846 16.51 31.44 22.00
CA VAL A 846 17.55 30.73 22.76
C VAL A 846 18.01 31.59 23.92
N LYS A 847 18.06 31.02 25.12
CA LYS A 847 18.63 31.67 26.30
C LYS A 847 20.15 31.52 26.28
N ILE A 848 20.87 32.63 26.15
CA ILE A 848 22.34 32.68 26.10
C ILE A 848 22.88 33.45 27.32
N ARG A 849 24.14 33.19 27.69
CA ARG A 849 24.83 33.82 28.82
C ARG A 849 25.78 34.92 28.40
#